data_AF-C0PG49-F1
#
_entry.id   AF-C0PG49-F1
#
_cell.length_a   1.000
_cell.length_b   1.000
_cell.length_c   1.000
_cell.angle_alpha   90.00
_cell.angle_beta   90.00
_cell.angle_gamma   90.00
#
_symmetry.space_group_name_H-M   'P 1'
#
loop_
_entity.id
_entity.type
_entity.pdbx_description
1 polymer ?
#
loop_
_entity_poly.entity_id
_entity_poly.type
_entity_poly.pdbx_seq_one_letter_code
_entity_poly.pdbx_strand_id
1 'polypeptide(L)'
;MEAMEAEEGPFLANDAKLHAGICRAFHPSVSKLSTIFPFIEASRPRSKSGIQALCSLHVALDKAKGLLQHCADCSRLYLAITSETVLLKFEKSRSQLQESLRRIESIVTEDIGCKIVEIVGELEQIVFTLDRSEKEAGDELINLLQRNNKTNGSSDNGELEVFHISALKLGITSSRAALTERRALKKLIEKARSDEDKRKELVVSYLYNLMRKYSKFFRSETGDDTDSQGSSPCSPTVLGVDDMCSPYINGRAFGRQILSSQSFNSRFGSFNSRLGSFNCRRAAGGGPRSGNISVPPEELRCPISLQLMYDPVIISSGQTYERICIEKWFNDGHSTCPKTQQQLAHLSLTPNYCVKALIASWCESNDFPLPDGPPGTFDVNWRLASSDTEATGCVSVESFDCTSAKSVKIVLMEDARKEEPANSVSGTLDDGSCNDFDLNEGYGSLLLLLHERSNMDKQCRLVEQIRYLLKDDEEARIQLGSNGFAEALVEFLRNAVDDGNEKAQEVGAMALFNLAVNNNRNKGLLLSAGVAGLLEQMISNPRLSGPATALYLNLSCLPDAKAAIGSSQAVPFLVDCLYIQDASDTNGSSSKHDALYTLYNLSSHQASVSALLAAGIVDALHRLLAESAAPPEEGLGWTEKALAVLISLAATEAGRKEIVSTPGLVSTLATVLDTGEPTEQEQAVSCLLVMCSADDECVAAVLREGVVPSLVSVSAAGTGRGREKAQKLLKLFREQRQRDTAPAPQPQQQLLQSQLAEGGNGGGAIIACHHRESKPLFNVKSRKLGRTLSSLWKNRGFSLYQC
;
A
#
# COMPACT_ATOMS: atom_id res chain seq x y z
N MET A 1 9.02 8.45 -25.86
CA MET A 1 10.38 8.95 -25.58
C MET A 1 10.35 9.54 -24.20
N GLU A 2 10.80 8.92 -23.11
CA GLU A 2 11.40 7.61 -22.81
C GLU A 2 10.80 7.25 -21.45
N ALA A 3 10.12 6.11 -21.34
CA ALA A 3 9.67 5.61 -20.04
C ALA A 3 10.77 4.68 -19.53
N MET A 4 11.43 5.07 -18.45
CA MET A 4 12.42 4.29 -17.73
C MET A 4 11.83 2.94 -17.35
N GLU A 5 12.26 1.88 -18.04
CA GLU A 5 12.13 0.51 -17.56
C GLU A 5 13.13 0.35 -16.42
N ALA A 6 12.63 0.07 -15.22
CA ALA A 6 13.46 -0.40 -14.13
C ALA A 6 14.12 -1.70 -14.59
N GLU A 7 15.45 -1.78 -14.54
CA GLU A 7 16.19 -3.02 -14.80
C GLU A 7 15.73 -4.10 -13.80
N GLU A 8 14.82 -4.96 -14.25
CA GLU A 8 14.49 -6.22 -13.58
C GLU A 8 15.72 -7.13 -13.70
N GLY A 9 16.21 -7.64 -12.57
CA GLY A 9 17.37 -8.54 -12.52
C GLY A 9 17.18 -9.77 -13.44
N PRO A 10 18.26 -10.40 -13.90
CA PRO A 10 18.18 -11.48 -14.89
C PRO A 10 17.39 -12.66 -14.31
N PHE A 11 16.24 -12.98 -14.92
CA PHE A 11 15.47 -14.19 -14.61
C PHE A 11 16.36 -15.42 -14.75
N LEU A 12 16.45 -16.23 -13.69
CA LEU A 12 17.08 -17.54 -13.72
C LEU A 12 16.00 -18.59 -13.99
N ALA A 13 16.31 -19.61 -14.80
CA ALA A 13 15.35 -20.67 -15.13
C ALA A 13 14.76 -21.41 -13.90
N ASN A 14 15.39 -21.27 -12.73
CA ASN A 14 14.96 -21.85 -11.45
C ASN A 14 14.02 -20.93 -10.63
N ASP A 15 13.76 -19.70 -11.09
CA ASP A 15 12.92 -18.74 -10.36
C ASP A 15 11.41 -18.98 -10.57
N ALA A 16 11.03 -19.79 -11.56
CA ALA A 16 9.64 -20.12 -11.86
C ALA A 16 8.97 -20.85 -10.69
N LYS A 17 7.85 -20.31 -10.18
CA LYS A 17 7.09 -20.90 -9.08
C LYS A 17 6.28 -22.14 -9.47
N LEU A 18 5.87 -22.21 -10.74
CA LEU A 18 5.09 -23.29 -11.36
C LEU A 18 5.44 -23.32 -12.87
N HIS A 19 5.13 -24.41 -13.58
CA HIS A 19 5.45 -24.58 -15.00
C HIS A 19 6.95 -24.52 -15.29
N ALA A 20 7.77 -24.97 -14.34
CA ALA A 20 9.23 -24.86 -14.42
C ALA A 20 9.82 -25.61 -15.63
N GLY A 21 9.18 -26.70 -16.08
CA GLY A 21 9.57 -27.42 -17.30
C GLY A 21 9.45 -26.56 -18.56
N ILE A 22 8.33 -25.85 -18.72
CA ILE A 22 8.10 -24.91 -19.83
C ILE A 22 9.13 -23.76 -19.79
N CYS A 23 9.36 -23.19 -18.61
CA CYS A 23 10.32 -22.09 -18.43
C CYS A 23 11.76 -22.53 -18.74
N ARG A 24 12.19 -23.71 -18.27
CA ARG A 24 13.52 -24.28 -18.56
C ARG A 24 13.74 -24.57 -20.05
N ALA A 25 12.69 -24.96 -20.78
CA ALA A 25 12.79 -25.18 -22.21
C ALA A 25 12.89 -23.88 -23.02
N PHE A 26 12.19 -22.81 -22.59
CA PHE A 26 12.13 -21.54 -23.32
C PHE A 26 13.26 -20.56 -22.99
N HIS A 27 13.67 -20.50 -21.72
CA HIS A 27 14.65 -19.53 -21.21
C HIS A 27 15.99 -19.52 -21.95
N PRO A 28 16.61 -20.67 -22.31
CA PRO A 28 17.88 -20.67 -23.03
C PRO A 28 17.83 -19.90 -24.35
N SER A 29 16.79 -20.10 -25.17
CA SER A 29 16.65 -19.41 -26.45
C SER A 29 16.37 -17.92 -26.27
N VAL A 30 15.58 -17.53 -25.27
CA VAL A 30 15.32 -16.11 -24.95
C VAL A 30 16.59 -15.41 -24.43
N SER A 31 17.39 -16.09 -23.62
CA SER A 31 18.67 -15.60 -23.10
C SER A 31 19.68 -15.42 -24.24
N LYS A 32 19.85 -16.44 -25.09
CA LYS A 32 20.70 -16.35 -26.29
C LYS A 32 20.27 -15.19 -27.19
N LEU A 33 18.98 -15.07 -27.47
CA LEU A 33 18.47 -13.96 -28.28
C LEU A 33 18.72 -12.59 -27.63
N SER A 34 18.56 -12.47 -26.32
CA SER A 34 18.86 -11.23 -25.58
C SER A 34 20.34 -10.84 -25.70
N THR A 35 21.26 -11.81 -25.71
CA THR A 35 22.69 -11.53 -25.91
C THR A 35 23.03 -11.10 -27.33
N ILE A 36 22.28 -11.57 -28.33
CA ILE A 36 22.53 -11.27 -29.75
C ILE A 36 21.80 -9.98 -30.18
N PHE A 37 20.73 -9.60 -29.50
CA PHE A 37 19.89 -8.46 -29.87
C PHE A 37 20.66 -7.13 -30.08
N PRO A 38 21.62 -6.73 -29.23
CA PRO A 38 22.43 -5.52 -29.47
C PRO A 38 23.22 -5.55 -30.78
N PHE A 39 23.69 -6.73 -31.22
CA PHE A 39 24.40 -6.88 -32.49
C PHE A 39 23.46 -6.80 -33.69
N ILE A 40 22.23 -7.29 -33.55
CA ILE A 40 21.18 -7.13 -34.57
C ILE A 40 20.83 -5.64 -34.71
N GLU A 41 20.64 -4.93 -33.59
CA GLU A 41 20.33 -3.50 -33.57
C GLU A 41 21.46 -2.66 -34.19
N ALA A 42 22.72 -3.02 -33.95
CA ALA A 42 23.90 -2.39 -34.54
C ALA A 42 23.93 -2.49 -36.08
N SER A 43 23.19 -3.42 -36.69
CA SER A 43 23.09 -3.55 -38.15
C SER A 43 22.35 -2.39 -38.82
N ARG A 44 21.64 -1.54 -38.04
CA ARG A 44 20.92 -0.33 -38.47
C ARG A 44 20.20 -0.49 -39.82
N PRO A 45 19.09 -1.25 -39.87
CA PRO A 45 18.32 -1.44 -41.09
C PRO A 45 17.89 -0.10 -41.70
N ARG A 46 18.37 0.23 -42.91
CA ARG A 46 18.03 1.49 -43.61
C ARG A 46 16.72 1.42 -44.40
N SER A 47 16.04 0.27 -44.37
CA SER A 47 14.76 0.06 -45.05
C SER A 47 13.60 0.12 -44.05
N LYS A 48 12.46 0.66 -44.48
CA LYS A 48 11.22 0.69 -43.68
C LYS A 48 10.78 -0.70 -43.25
N SER A 49 10.92 -1.70 -44.12
CA SER A 49 10.63 -3.11 -43.81
C SER A 49 11.57 -3.66 -42.74
N GLY A 50 12.87 -3.30 -42.79
CA GLY A 50 13.84 -3.76 -41.80
C GLY A 50 13.67 -3.13 -40.43
N ILE A 51 13.31 -1.85 -40.37
CA ILE A 51 12.95 -1.19 -39.10
C ILE A 51 11.70 -1.85 -38.49
N GLN A 52 10.68 -2.11 -39.31
CA GLN A 52 9.47 -2.81 -38.85
C GLN A 52 9.77 -4.23 -38.32
N ALA A 53 10.68 -4.96 -38.98
CA ALA A 53 11.10 -6.29 -38.55
C ALA A 53 11.82 -6.23 -37.20
N LEU A 54 12.77 -5.30 -37.04
CA LEU A 54 13.50 -5.08 -35.79
C LEU A 54 12.57 -4.70 -34.62
N CYS A 55 11.64 -3.77 -34.84
CA CYS A 55 10.64 -3.41 -33.83
C CYS A 55 9.73 -4.59 -33.47
N SER A 56 9.38 -5.44 -34.44
CA SER A 56 8.57 -6.63 -34.18
C SER A 56 9.33 -7.65 -33.31
N LEU A 57 10.63 -7.84 -33.58
CA LEU A 57 11.49 -8.70 -32.77
C LEU A 57 11.63 -8.17 -31.35
N HIS A 58 11.85 -6.87 -31.17
CA HIS A 58 11.97 -6.25 -29.85
C HIS A 58 10.72 -6.51 -29.00
N VAL A 59 9.54 -6.17 -29.54
CA VAL A 59 8.25 -6.42 -28.86
C VAL A 59 8.01 -7.90 -28.58
N ALA A 60 8.42 -8.80 -29.47
CA ALA A 60 8.31 -10.24 -29.25
C ALA A 60 9.25 -10.74 -28.14
N LEU A 61 10.48 -10.22 -28.09
CA LEU A 61 11.47 -10.54 -27.06
C LEU A 61 11.03 -10.05 -25.68
N ASP A 62 10.52 -8.83 -25.58
CA ASP A 62 10.04 -8.29 -24.29
C ASP A 62 8.81 -9.03 -23.79
N LYS A 63 7.89 -9.42 -24.70
CA LYS A 63 6.77 -10.30 -24.35
C LYS A 63 7.26 -11.66 -23.84
N ALA A 64 8.30 -12.23 -24.43
CA ALA A 64 8.88 -13.50 -24.01
C ALA A 64 9.51 -13.41 -22.61
N LYS A 65 10.26 -12.34 -22.33
CA LYS A 65 10.80 -12.04 -20.99
C LYS A 65 9.68 -11.85 -19.97
N GLY A 66 8.66 -11.06 -20.31
CA GLY A 66 7.50 -10.84 -19.44
C GLY A 66 6.70 -12.12 -19.13
N LEU A 67 6.66 -13.10 -20.04
CA LEU A 67 6.05 -14.41 -19.80
C LEU A 67 6.87 -15.24 -18.81
N LEU A 68 8.19 -15.24 -18.91
CA LEU A 68 9.07 -15.90 -17.94
C LEU A 68 8.91 -15.27 -16.55
N GLN A 69 8.97 -13.93 -16.47
CA GLN A 69 8.79 -13.20 -15.23
C GLN A 69 7.41 -13.45 -14.60
N HIS A 70 6.36 -13.58 -15.43
CA HIS A 70 5.02 -13.94 -14.95
C HIS A 70 5.01 -15.27 -14.20
N CYS A 71 5.75 -16.29 -14.66
CA CYS A 71 5.86 -17.57 -13.97
C CYS A 71 6.66 -17.52 -12.66
N ALA A 72 7.58 -16.55 -12.50
CA ALA A 72 8.29 -16.32 -11.24
C ALA A 72 7.46 -15.53 -10.22
N ASP A 73 6.72 -14.51 -10.64
CA ASP A 73 6.09 -13.58 -9.70
C ASP A 73 4.65 -13.93 -9.32
N CYS A 74 3.92 -14.60 -10.21
CA CYS A 74 2.49 -14.89 -10.04
C CYS A 74 2.21 -15.89 -8.89
N SER A 75 0.95 -16.06 -8.50
CA SER A 75 0.55 -17.06 -7.52
C SER A 75 0.57 -18.47 -8.14
N ARG A 76 1.08 -19.46 -7.42
CA ARG A 76 1.03 -20.88 -7.83
C ARG A 76 -0.39 -21.35 -8.08
N LEU A 77 -1.33 -20.96 -7.20
CA LEU A 77 -2.74 -21.28 -7.35
C LEU A 77 -3.31 -20.72 -8.66
N TYR A 78 -3.01 -19.46 -8.97
CA TYR A 78 -3.49 -18.82 -10.20
C TYR A 78 -2.84 -19.42 -11.46
N LEU A 79 -1.53 -19.71 -11.42
CA LEU A 79 -0.83 -20.37 -12.52
C LEU A 79 -1.35 -21.79 -12.78
N ALA A 80 -1.76 -22.51 -11.74
CA ALA A 80 -2.32 -23.86 -11.89
C ALA A 80 -3.68 -23.83 -12.61
N ILE A 81 -4.61 -22.97 -12.18
CA ILE A 81 -5.95 -22.84 -12.81
C ILE A 81 -5.90 -22.20 -14.21
N THR A 82 -4.78 -21.56 -14.57
CA THR A 82 -4.58 -20.96 -15.90
C THR A 82 -3.56 -21.70 -16.76
N SER A 83 -3.20 -22.93 -16.39
CA SER A 83 -2.15 -23.75 -17.01
C SER A 83 -2.27 -23.85 -18.54
N GLU A 84 -3.46 -24.14 -19.08
CA GLU A 84 -3.69 -24.23 -20.53
C GLU A 84 -3.53 -22.86 -21.22
N THR A 85 -3.95 -21.78 -20.58
CA THR A 85 -3.78 -20.42 -21.11
C THR A 85 -2.31 -20.00 -21.10
N VAL A 86 -1.55 -20.39 -20.07
CA VAL A 86 -0.11 -20.16 -20.00
C VAL A 86 0.60 -20.92 -21.11
N LEU A 87 0.29 -22.21 -21.32
CA LEU A 87 0.85 -23.02 -22.41
C LEU A 87 0.64 -22.36 -23.79
N LEU A 88 -0.60 -21.95 -24.10
CA LEU A 88 -0.94 -21.26 -25.35
C LEU A 88 -0.17 -19.93 -25.53
N LYS A 89 0.11 -19.21 -24.44
CA LYS A 89 0.91 -17.98 -24.49
C LYS A 89 2.37 -18.28 -24.83
N PHE A 90 2.96 -19.33 -24.27
CA PHE A 90 4.32 -19.76 -24.61
C PHE A 90 4.41 -20.22 -26.07
N GLU A 91 3.46 -21.02 -26.56
CA GLU A 91 3.40 -21.43 -27.96
C GLU A 91 3.31 -20.23 -28.91
N LYS A 92 2.42 -19.27 -28.61
CA LYS A 92 2.27 -18.05 -29.38
C LYS A 92 3.55 -17.20 -29.37
N SER A 93 4.19 -17.07 -28.21
CA SER A 93 5.44 -16.31 -28.07
C SER A 93 6.57 -16.93 -28.87
N ARG A 94 6.69 -18.27 -28.85
CA ARG A 94 7.66 -19.03 -29.66
C ARG A 94 7.45 -18.76 -31.15
N SER A 95 6.22 -18.87 -31.64
CA SER A 95 5.89 -18.61 -33.05
C SER A 95 6.17 -17.16 -33.46
N GLN A 96 5.87 -16.18 -32.59
CA GLN A 96 6.15 -14.77 -32.85
C GLN A 96 7.65 -14.45 -32.93
N LEU A 97 8.46 -15.08 -32.07
CA LEU A 97 9.92 -14.96 -32.12
C LEU A 97 10.47 -15.56 -33.41
N GLN A 98 10.03 -16.77 -33.78
CA GLN A 98 10.43 -17.43 -35.02
C GLN A 98 10.11 -16.59 -36.25
N GLU A 99 8.87 -16.08 -36.36
CA GLU A 99 8.43 -15.24 -37.47
C GLU A 99 9.25 -13.95 -37.56
N SER A 100 9.53 -13.30 -36.42
CA SER A 100 10.29 -12.06 -36.36
C SER A 100 11.76 -12.26 -36.73
N LEU A 101 12.37 -13.37 -36.27
CA LEU A 101 13.75 -13.72 -36.58
C LEU A 101 13.96 -14.03 -38.06
N ARG A 102 13.06 -14.82 -38.67
CA ARG A 102 13.12 -15.13 -40.12
C ARG A 102 13.03 -13.89 -41.01
N ARG A 103 12.30 -12.85 -40.56
CA ARG A 103 12.24 -11.56 -41.29
C ARG A 103 13.56 -10.79 -41.23
N ILE A 104 14.30 -10.91 -40.13
CA ILE A 104 15.56 -10.19 -39.90
C ILE A 104 16.76 -10.88 -40.53
N GLU A 105 16.71 -12.21 -40.69
CA GLU A 105 17.77 -13.03 -41.29
C GLU A 105 18.32 -12.42 -42.60
N SER A 106 17.44 -11.93 -43.49
CA SER A 106 17.81 -11.33 -44.78
C SER A 106 18.44 -9.91 -44.71
N ILE A 107 18.46 -9.29 -43.53
CA ILE A 107 18.86 -7.87 -43.34
C ILE A 107 20.22 -7.75 -42.66
N VAL A 108 20.60 -8.74 -41.86
CA VAL A 108 21.82 -8.73 -41.03
C VAL A 108 23.02 -9.30 -41.79
N THR A 109 24.23 -9.15 -41.24
CA THR A 109 25.44 -9.77 -41.78
C THR A 109 25.34 -11.30 -41.73
N GLU A 110 26.08 -11.99 -42.60
CA GLU A 110 26.11 -13.46 -42.68
C GLU A 110 26.41 -14.11 -41.32
N ASP A 111 27.35 -13.54 -40.55
CA ASP A 111 27.71 -14.03 -39.21
C ASP A 111 26.54 -13.99 -38.21
N ILE A 112 25.73 -12.92 -38.25
CA ILE A 112 24.55 -12.77 -37.39
C ILE A 112 23.42 -13.66 -37.93
N GLY A 113 23.28 -13.75 -39.26
CA GLY A 113 22.34 -14.63 -39.93
C GLY A 113 22.51 -16.09 -39.50
N CYS A 114 23.74 -16.62 -39.48
CA CYS A 114 24.03 -17.97 -39.00
C CYS A 114 23.55 -18.21 -37.55
N LYS A 115 23.78 -17.24 -36.65
CA LYS A 115 23.30 -17.33 -35.26
C LYS A 115 21.77 -17.27 -35.16
N ILE A 116 21.14 -16.46 -36.00
CA ILE A 116 19.67 -16.39 -36.08
C ILE A 116 19.10 -17.75 -36.51
N VAL A 117 19.69 -18.38 -37.53
CA VAL A 117 19.27 -19.71 -38.01
C VAL A 117 19.40 -20.77 -36.92
N GLU A 118 20.50 -20.75 -36.15
CA GLU A 118 20.68 -21.63 -34.98
C GLU A 118 19.56 -21.44 -33.95
N ILE A 119 19.28 -20.19 -33.54
CA ILE A 119 18.22 -19.89 -32.57
C ILE A 119 16.83 -20.30 -33.09
N VAL A 120 16.54 -20.05 -34.38
CA VAL A 120 15.28 -20.45 -35.00
C VAL A 120 15.13 -21.98 -34.98
N GLY A 121 16.22 -22.71 -35.29
CA GLY A 121 16.26 -24.17 -35.18
C GLY A 121 16.00 -24.66 -33.76
N GLU A 122 16.62 -24.06 -32.75
CA GLU A 122 16.36 -24.37 -31.34
C GLU A 122 14.90 -24.13 -30.97
N LEU A 123 14.34 -22.97 -31.34
CA LEU A 123 12.93 -22.64 -31.09
C LEU A 123 11.97 -23.63 -31.76
N GLU A 124 12.31 -24.18 -32.92
CA GLU A 124 11.49 -25.19 -33.61
C GLU A 124 11.44 -26.52 -32.86
N GLN A 125 12.54 -26.92 -32.22
CA GLN A 125 12.64 -28.17 -31.45
C GLN A 125 11.98 -28.08 -30.07
N ILE A 126 11.66 -26.88 -29.57
CA ILE A 126 11.00 -26.73 -28.27
C ILE A 126 9.57 -27.27 -28.33
N VAL A 127 9.31 -28.30 -27.53
CA VAL A 127 7.98 -28.82 -27.24
C VAL A 127 7.61 -28.45 -25.80
N PHE A 128 6.55 -27.66 -25.63
CA PHE A 128 6.06 -27.31 -24.31
C PHE A 128 5.15 -28.40 -23.76
N THR A 129 5.48 -28.91 -22.58
CA THR A 129 4.67 -29.91 -21.86
C THR A 129 4.31 -29.38 -20.48
N LEU A 130 3.04 -29.55 -20.10
CA LEU A 130 2.57 -29.25 -18.74
C LEU A 130 2.92 -30.40 -17.80
N ASP A 131 3.35 -30.08 -16.59
CA ASP A 131 3.51 -31.09 -15.55
C ASP A 131 2.13 -31.65 -15.17
N ARG A 132 2.04 -32.99 -15.13
CA ARG A 132 0.77 -33.69 -14.88
C ARG A 132 0.22 -33.39 -13.49
N SER A 133 1.08 -33.30 -12.48
CA SER A 133 0.66 -33.03 -11.10
C SER A 133 0.19 -31.60 -10.91
N GLU A 134 0.86 -30.62 -11.55
CA GLU A 134 0.46 -29.22 -11.53
C GLU A 134 -0.88 -29.01 -12.26
N LYS A 135 -1.10 -29.73 -13.38
CA LYS A 135 -2.37 -29.70 -14.11
C LYS A 135 -3.52 -30.30 -13.30
N GLU A 136 -3.32 -31.48 -12.72
CA GLU A 136 -4.32 -32.15 -11.88
C GLU A 136 -4.74 -31.29 -10.67
N ALA A 137 -3.78 -30.61 -10.02
CA ALA A 137 -4.09 -29.66 -8.94
C ALA A 137 -4.87 -28.43 -9.44
N GLY A 138 -4.57 -27.93 -10.64
CA GLY A 138 -5.33 -26.87 -11.29
C GLY A 138 -6.78 -27.27 -11.58
N ASP A 139 -6.99 -28.48 -12.10
CA ASP A 139 -8.33 -29.03 -12.42
C ASP A 139 -9.17 -29.22 -11.15
N GLU A 140 -8.58 -29.67 -10.03
CA GLU A 140 -9.23 -29.73 -8.72
C GLU A 140 -9.69 -28.35 -8.23
N LEU A 141 -8.84 -27.34 -8.34
CA LEU A 141 -9.18 -25.96 -7.97
C LEU A 141 -10.27 -25.35 -8.88
N ILE A 142 -10.25 -25.67 -10.17
CA ILE A 142 -11.31 -25.28 -11.12
C ILE A 142 -12.64 -25.96 -10.73
N ASN A 143 -12.62 -27.23 -10.34
CA ASN A 143 -13.81 -27.94 -9.86
C ASN A 143 -14.37 -27.29 -8.58
N LEU A 144 -13.50 -26.83 -7.67
CA LEU A 144 -13.92 -26.06 -6.49
C LEU A 144 -14.58 -24.72 -6.87
N LEU A 145 -13.97 -23.97 -7.81
CA LEU A 145 -14.52 -22.71 -8.33
C LEU A 145 -15.90 -22.90 -8.97
N GLN A 146 -16.14 -24.02 -9.66
CA GLN A 146 -17.42 -24.32 -10.30
C GLN A 146 -18.49 -24.83 -9.33
N ARG A 147 -18.09 -25.51 -8.24
CA ARG A 147 -18.99 -26.04 -7.21
C ARG A 147 -19.64 -24.93 -6.37
N ASN A 148 -18.90 -23.87 -6.07
CA ASN A 148 -19.41 -22.75 -5.30
C ASN A 148 -20.55 -21.97 -6.02
N ASN A 149 -20.76 -22.19 -7.33
CA ASN A 149 -21.92 -21.67 -8.06
C ASN A 149 -23.17 -22.59 -7.96
N LYS A 150 -23.08 -23.78 -7.34
CA LYS A 150 -24.13 -24.82 -7.42
C LYS A 150 -24.63 -25.37 -6.08
N THR A 151 -24.00 -25.08 -4.94
CA THR A 151 -24.40 -25.72 -3.67
C THR A 151 -24.56 -24.72 -2.53
N ASN A 152 -25.81 -24.46 -2.17
CA ASN A 152 -26.22 -23.81 -0.94
C ASN A 152 -25.85 -24.69 0.28
N GLY A 153 -24.91 -24.22 1.12
CA GLY A 153 -25.09 -24.23 2.58
C GLY A 153 -24.64 -25.42 3.46
N SER A 154 -23.85 -26.42 3.03
CA SER A 154 -23.60 -27.58 3.94
C SER A 154 -22.26 -28.34 3.83
N SER A 155 -21.19 -27.85 3.19
CA SER A 155 -19.93 -28.63 3.09
C SER A 155 -18.62 -27.83 3.19
N ASP A 156 -18.56 -26.85 4.09
CA ASP A 156 -17.41 -25.93 4.23
C ASP A 156 -16.09 -26.67 4.58
N ASN A 157 -16.16 -27.84 5.24
CA ASN A 157 -14.99 -28.67 5.58
C ASN A 157 -14.44 -29.46 4.38
N GLY A 158 -15.31 -30.03 3.55
CA GLY A 158 -14.88 -30.82 2.39
C GLY A 158 -14.23 -29.96 1.29
N GLU A 159 -14.72 -28.73 1.10
CA GLU A 159 -14.10 -27.78 0.17
C GLU A 159 -12.70 -27.38 0.61
N LEU A 160 -12.50 -27.20 1.92
CA LEU A 160 -11.21 -26.82 2.47
C LEU A 160 -10.20 -27.97 2.46
N GLU A 161 -10.65 -29.22 2.61
CA GLU A 161 -9.82 -30.41 2.46
C GLU A 161 -9.32 -30.59 1.03
N VAL A 162 -10.20 -30.45 0.03
CA VAL A 162 -9.79 -30.49 -1.39
C VAL A 162 -8.81 -29.35 -1.69
N PHE A 163 -9.09 -28.13 -1.21
CA PHE A 163 -8.16 -27.01 -1.37
C PHE A 163 -6.80 -27.27 -0.71
N HIS A 164 -6.80 -27.88 0.48
CA HIS A 164 -5.58 -28.25 1.19
C HIS A 164 -4.73 -29.24 0.39
N ILE A 165 -5.34 -30.30 -0.14
CA ILE A 165 -4.65 -31.30 -0.96
C ILE A 165 -4.05 -30.64 -2.22
N SER A 166 -4.82 -29.80 -2.92
CA SER A 166 -4.32 -29.09 -4.09
C SER A 166 -3.20 -28.10 -3.74
N ALA A 167 -3.28 -27.40 -2.62
CA ALA A 167 -2.23 -26.50 -2.14
C ALA A 167 -0.92 -27.25 -1.80
N LEU A 168 -1.02 -28.43 -1.18
CA LEU A 168 0.12 -29.31 -0.91
C LEU A 168 0.78 -29.81 -2.21
N LYS A 169 -0.01 -30.25 -3.20
CA LYS A 169 0.49 -30.65 -4.52
C LYS A 169 1.26 -29.52 -5.21
N LEU A 170 0.87 -28.27 -4.98
CA LEU A 170 1.54 -27.08 -5.50
C LEU A 170 2.71 -26.58 -4.62
N GLY A 171 3.14 -27.35 -3.61
CA GLY A 171 4.29 -27.03 -2.76
C GLY A 171 4.04 -25.95 -1.71
N ILE A 172 2.78 -25.65 -1.38
CA ILE A 172 2.41 -24.70 -0.31
C ILE A 172 2.36 -25.46 1.01
N THR A 173 3.54 -25.78 1.55
CA THR A 173 3.70 -26.68 2.72
C THR A 173 4.07 -25.98 4.02
N SER A 174 4.19 -24.65 4.03
CA SER A 174 4.61 -23.89 5.21
C SER A 174 3.84 -22.58 5.35
N SER A 175 3.77 -22.05 6.57
CA SER A 175 3.21 -20.72 6.86
C SER A 175 3.87 -19.62 6.01
N ARG A 176 5.19 -19.70 5.81
CA ARG A 176 5.93 -18.78 4.93
C ARG A 176 5.47 -18.89 3.47
N ALA A 177 5.33 -20.10 2.93
CA ALA A 177 4.82 -20.31 1.57
C ALA A 177 3.39 -19.78 1.42
N ALA A 178 2.51 -20.06 2.38
CA ALA A 178 1.13 -19.56 2.39
C ALA A 178 1.05 -18.03 2.44
N LEU A 179 1.92 -17.37 3.21
CA LEU A 179 2.05 -15.91 3.23
C LEU A 179 2.53 -15.35 1.89
N THR A 180 3.53 -15.97 1.26
CA THR A 180 4.00 -15.53 -0.07
C THR A 180 2.91 -15.63 -1.13
N GLU A 181 2.12 -16.71 -1.12
CA GLU A 181 0.98 -16.88 -2.04
C GLU A 181 -0.12 -15.86 -1.77
N ARG A 182 -0.44 -15.57 -0.52
CA ARG A 182 -1.44 -14.54 -0.15
C ARG A 182 -1.05 -13.15 -0.66
N ARG A 183 0.23 -12.79 -0.55
CA ARG A 183 0.77 -11.54 -1.10
C ARG A 183 0.68 -11.52 -2.63
N ALA A 184 1.00 -12.63 -3.29
CA ALA A 184 0.90 -12.75 -4.74
C ALA A 184 -0.55 -12.62 -5.25
N LEU A 185 -1.51 -13.26 -4.57
CA LEU A 185 -2.94 -13.13 -4.88
C LEU A 185 -3.44 -11.69 -4.68
N LYS A 186 -3.03 -11.01 -3.60
CA LYS A 186 -3.41 -9.61 -3.37
C LYS A 186 -2.90 -8.69 -4.49
N LYS A 187 -1.64 -8.85 -4.90
CA LYS A 187 -1.08 -8.13 -6.07
C LYS A 187 -1.86 -8.41 -7.36
N LEU A 188 -2.33 -9.65 -7.56
CA LEU A 188 -3.15 -10.01 -8.72
C LEU A 188 -4.55 -9.39 -8.69
N ILE A 189 -5.16 -9.24 -7.51
CA ILE A 189 -6.44 -8.53 -7.34
C ILE A 189 -6.27 -7.05 -7.71
N GLU A 190 -5.22 -6.41 -7.18
CA GLU A 190 -4.89 -5.01 -7.50
C GLU A 190 -4.63 -4.82 -9.00
N LYS A 191 -3.89 -5.74 -9.63
CA LYS A 191 -3.66 -5.73 -11.08
C LYS A 191 -4.94 -5.96 -11.88
N ALA A 192 -5.80 -6.92 -11.49
CA ALA A 192 -7.07 -7.18 -12.17
C ALA A 192 -8.02 -5.97 -12.09
N ARG A 193 -8.03 -5.25 -10.96
CA ARG A 193 -8.75 -3.99 -10.80
C ARG A 193 -8.22 -2.89 -11.70
N SER A 194 -6.89 -2.77 -11.78
CA SER A 194 -6.24 -1.80 -12.68
C SER A 194 -6.48 -2.12 -14.16
N ASP A 195 -6.58 -3.40 -14.53
CA ASP A 195 -6.82 -3.87 -15.89
C ASP A 195 -8.32 -3.91 -16.25
N GLU A 196 -9.21 -3.51 -15.34
CA GLU A 196 -10.69 -3.61 -15.45
C GLU A 196 -11.21 -5.04 -15.76
N ASP A 197 -10.44 -6.08 -15.42
CA ASP A 197 -10.77 -7.48 -15.66
C ASP A 197 -11.58 -8.07 -14.49
N LYS A 198 -12.89 -7.78 -14.50
CA LYS A 198 -13.83 -8.22 -13.45
C LYS A 198 -13.81 -9.73 -13.25
N ARG A 199 -13.73 -10.53 -14.33
CA ARG A 199 -13.75 -11.99 -14.23
C ARG A 199 -12.51 -12.50 -13.49
N LYS A 200 -11.34 -11.96 -13.81
CA LYS A 200 -10.10 -12.29 -13.12
C LYS A 200 -10.14 -11.84 -11.66
N GLU A 201 -10.66 -10.66 -11.37
CA GLU A 201 -10.82 -10.18 -9.99
C GLU A 201 -11.65 -11.17 -9.14
N LEU A 202 -12.78 -11.64 -9.65
CA LEU A 202 -13.65 -12.61 -8.97
C LEU A 202 -12.91 -13.91 -8.63
N VAL A 203 -12.26 -14.50 -9.64
CA VAL A 203 -11.54 -15.78 -9.50
C VAL A 203 -10.39 -15.65 -8.51
N VAL A 204 -9.59 -14.58 -8.60
CA VAL A 204 -8.45 -14.37 -7.70
C VAL A 204 -8.92 -14.05 -6.28
N SER A 205 -10.01 -13.30 -6.12
CA SER A 205 -10.60 -12.99 -4.81
C SER A 205 -11.12 -14.25 -4.12
N TYR A 206 -11.72 -15.18 -4.87
CA TYR A 206 -12.13 -16.48 -4.34
C TYR A 206 -10.94 -17.29 -3.82
N LEU A 207 -9.87 -17.41 -4.62
CA LEU A 207 -8.63 -18.08 -4.19
C LEU A 207 -8.01 -17.42 -2.95
N TYR A 208 -8.06 -16.08 -2.86
CA TYR A 208 -7.59 -15.33 -1.70
C TYR A 208 -8.40 -15.66 -0.44
N ASN A 209 -9.72 -15.80 -0.57
CA ASN A 209 -10.59 -16.19 0.54
C ASN A 209 -10.33 -17.63 1.02
N LEU A 210 -10.14 -18.59 0.11
CA LEU A 210 -9.75 -19.96 0.47
C LEU A 210 -8.39 -19.99 1.17
N MET A 211 -7.40 -19.27 0.65
CA MET A 211 -6.08 -19.15 1.29
C MET A 211 -6.16 -18.53 2.69
N ARG A 212 -7.06 -17.57 2.91
CA ARG A 212 -7.31 -16.98 4.23
C ARG A 212 -7.89 -18.01 5.21
N LYS A 213 -8.88 -18.81 4.78
CA LYS A 213 -9.44 -19.91 5.59
C LYS A 213 -8.36 -20.96 5.89
N TYR A 214 -7.61 -21.39 4.88
CA TYR A 214 -6.53 -22.38 4.99
C TYR A 214 -5.41 -21.94 5.94
N SER A 215 -5.04 -20.65 5.93
CA SER A 215 -3.95 -20.15 6.78
C SER A 215 -4.20 -20.24 8.29
N LYS A 216 -5.45 -20.47 8.71
CA LYS A 216 -5.78 -20.73 10.12
C LYS A 216 -5.22 -22.08 10.61
N PHE A 217 -5.03 -23.06 9.72
CA PHE A 217 -4.49 -24.40 10.06
C PHE A 217 -2.99 -24.38 10.36
N PHE A 218 -2.21 -23.46 9.78
CA PHE A 218 -0.78 -23.33 10.13
C PHE A 218 -0.54 -22.70 11.51
N ARG A 219 -1.58 -22.12 12.13
CA ARG A 219 -1.48 -21.48 13.45
C ARG A 219 -1.70 -22.46 14.59
N SER A 220 -2.22 -23.66 14.32
CA SER A 220 -2.49 -24.70 15.32
C SER A 220 -1.30 -25.65 15.58
N GLU A 221 -0.15 -25.48 14.91
CA GLU A 221 1.00 -26.41 15.02
C GLU A 221 2.30 -25.80 15.59
N THR A 222 2.24 -24.70 16.34
CA THR A 222 3.45 -24.17 17.01
C THR A 222 3.19 -23.84 18.48
N GLY A 223 3.25 -24.89 19.29
CA GLY A 223 3.55 -24.83 20.72
C GLY A 223 4.53 -25.97 21.02
N ASP A 224 5.83 -25.66 21.05
CA ASP A 224 6.86 -26.42 21.79
C ASP A 224 8.26 -25.76 21.61
N ASP A 225 8.69 -25.10 22.68
CA ASP A 225 10.02 -24.93 23.32
C ASP A 225 11.38 -25.09 22.60
N THR A 226 12.35 -24.35 23.20
CA THR A 226 13.84 -24.47 23.18
C THR A 226 14.60 -23.84 21.98
N ASP A 227 15.73 -23.11 22.12
CA ASP A 227 16.54 -22.66 23.24
C ASP A 227 17.48 -21.52 22.77
N SER A 228 17.78 -20.59 23.67
CA SER A 228 18.98 -19.74 23.59
C SER A 228 20.21 -20.59 23.91
N GLN A 229 21.32 -20.45 23.16
CA GLN A 229 22.71 -20.36 23.66
C GLN A 229 23.74 -20.22 22.52
N GLY A 230 24.70 -19.29 22.70
CA GLY A 230 26.12 -19.58 22.41
C GLY A 230 26.77 -19.06 21.12
N SER A 231 27.35 -17.86 21.20
CA SER A 231 28.71 -17.42 20.79
C SER A 231 29.45 -18.03 19.57
N SER A 232 30.02 -17.15 18.74
CA SER A 232 31.00 -17.38 17.65
C SER A 232 32.37 -17.93 18.14
N PRO A 233 33.31 -18.43 17.28
CA PRO A 233 34.17 -17.55 16.45
C PRO A 233 34.77 -18.11 15.11
N CYS A 234 35.20 -17.18 14.24
CA CYS A 234 36.39 -17.17 13.33
C CYS A 234 36.75 -18.31 12.33
N SER A 235 36.53 -18.04 11.02
CA SER A 235 37.41 -18.11 9.81
C SER A 235 38.33 -19.31 9.42
N PRO A 236 38.64 -19.47 8.09
CA PRO A 236 38.70 -20.77 7.37
C PRO A 236 40.07 -21.15 6.73
N THR A 237 40.23 -22.38 6.20
CA THR A 237 41.31 -22.76 5.24
C THR A 237 40.93 -23.97 4.35
N VAL A 238 41.47 -23.94 3.12
CA VAL A 238 41.25 -24.69 1.86
C VAL A 238 42.00 -26.05 1.78
N LEU A 239 41.59 -26.89 0.80
CA LEU A 239 42.28 -28.02 0.07
C LEU A 239 41.48 -29.34 0.22
N GLY A 240 41.12 -30.15 -0.79
CA GLY A 240 41.32 -30.21 -2.24
C GLY A 240 40.97 -31.65 -2.72
N VAL A 241 40.61 -31.79 -4.01
CA VAL A 241 40.62 -32.97 -4.92
C VAL A 241 39.54 -34.09 -4.86
N ASP A 242 38.65 -34.03 -5.87
CA ASP A 242 38.35 -35.00 -6.96
C ASP A 242 37.84 -36.45 -6.71
N ASP A 243 36.57 -36.67 -7.09
CA ASP A 243 36.11 -37.39 -8.32
C ASP A 243 35.06 -38.53 -8.20
N MET A 244 34.12 -38.50 -9.18
CA MET A 244 33.27 -39.58 -9.74
C MET A 244 31.93 -40.06 -9.10
N CYS A 245 30.82 -39.48 -9.62
CA CYS A 245 29.63 -40.09 -10.30
C CYS A 245 28.41 -40.74 -9.55
N SER A 246 27.33 -39.93 -9.38
CA SER A 246 25.88 -40.07 -9.76
C SER A 246 24.96 -41.23 -9.26
N PRO A 247 23.60 -41.13 -9.25
CA PRO A 247 22.65 -40.02 -8.95
C PRO A 247 21.66 -40.38 -7.80
N TYR A 248 20.70 -39.49 -7.48
CA TYR A 248 19.52 -39.62 -6.59
C TYR A 248 19.56 -38.95 -5.20
N ILE A 249 18.78 -37.87 -5.11
CA ILE A 249 17.91 -37.46 -4.00
C ILE A 249 18.56 -36.90 -2.72
N ASN A 250 18.02 -35.74 -2.32
CA ASN A 250 18.11 -35.04 -1.02
C ASN A 250 19.35 -34.18 -0.71
N GLY A 251 19.08 -32.88 -0.60
CA GLY A 251 19.16 -32.21 0.70
C GLY A 251 20.49 -31.59 1.11
N ARG A 252 20.44 -30.26 1.19
CA ARG A 252 21.09 -29.36 2.15
C ARG A 252 22.45 -28.73 1.80
N ALA A 253 22.44 -27.43 2.15
CA ALA A 253 23.51 -26.58 2.66
C ALA A 253 24.27 -25.71 1.65
N PHE A 254 24.11 -24.39 1.82
CA PHE A 254 25.13 -23.35 2.09
C PHE A 254 24.47 -21.99 1.76
N GLY A 255 24.21 -21.04 2.66
CA GLY A 255 24.90 -20.70 3.90
C GLY A 255 25.74 -19.44 3.71
N ARG A 256 25.13 -18.26 3.51
CA ARG A 256 25.77 -16.95 3.72
C ARG A 256 24.75 -15.90 4.21
N GLN A 257 24.91 -15.55 5.48
CA GLN A 257 24.78 -14.19 6.06
C GLN A 257 23.63 -13.31 5.57
N ILE A 258 22.50 -13.32 6.26
CA ILE A 258 21.72 -12.10 6.54
C ILE A 258 21.26 -12.19 8.00
N LEU A 259 22.03 -11.55 8.88
CA LEU A 259 21.64 -11.23 10.24
C LEU A 259 20.51 -10.18 10.19
N SER A 260 19.55 -10.31 11.12
CA SER A 260 18.58 -9.27 11.54
C SER A 260 17.79 -8.53 10.45
N SER A 261 16.67 -9.10 10.00
CA SER A 261 15.58 -8.30 9.41
C SER A 261 14.21 -8.85 9.83
N GLN A 262 13.94 -8.75 11.13
CA GLN A 262 12.58 -8.82 11.67
C GLN A 262 12.16 -7.37 11.96
N SER A 263 11.43 -6.72 11.04
CA SER A 263 10.51 -5.56 11.27
C SER A 263 10.25 -4.69 10.00
N PHE A 264 10.85 -4.96 8.85
CA PHE A 264 10.62 -4.13 7.64
C PHE A 264 9.66 -4.81 6.67
N ASN A 265 8.34 -4.59 6.81
CA ASN A 265 7.33 -4.56 5.72
C ASN A 265 5.89 -4.38 6.27
N SER A 266 5.61 -3.21 6.85
CA SER A 266 4.24 -2.72 7.06
C SER A 266 4.06 -1.21 6.81
N ARG A 267 5.08 -0.53 6.23
CA ARG A 267 5.08 0.94 6.06
C ARG A 267 5.22 1.48 4.63
N PHE A 268 5.01 0.64 3.62
CA PHE A 268 4.84 1.08 2.23
C PHE A 268 3.35 0.99 1.84
N GLY A 269 2.65 2.12 1.97
CA GLY A 269 1.23 2.19 1.66
C GLY A 269 0.67 3.60 1.69
N SER A 270 1.38 4.58 1.13
CA SER A 270 0.81 5.91 0.89
C SER A 270 1.54 6.59 -0.25
N PHE A 271 1.31 6.15 -1.49
CA PHE A 271 1.42 6.98 -2.70
C PHE A 271 0.68 6.25 -3.83
N ASN A 272 -0.25 6.96 -4.48
CA ASN A 272 -1.07 6.59 -5.65
C ASN A 272 -2.43 5.89 -5.41
N SER A 273 -3.46 6.71 -5.19
CA SER A 273 -4.76 6.57 -5.89
C SER A 273 -5.45 7.94 -5.98
N ARG A 274 -4.89 8.83 -6.82
CA ARG A 274 -5.68 9.89 -7.46
C ARG A 274 -6.54 9.25 -8.55
N LEU A 275 -7.63 9.94 -8.89
CA LEU A 275 -8.44 9.80 -10.11
C LEU A 275 -9.57 8.78 -10.05
N GLY A 276 -10.50 8.99 -9.11
CA GLY A 276 -11.91 8.74 -9.38
C GLY A 276 -12.50 9.89 -10.21
N SER A 277 -13.38 9.54 -11.14
CA SER A 277 -14.18 10.40 -12.02
C SER A 277 -13.57 10.70 -13.39
N PHE A 278 -13.95 9.92 -14.41
CA PHE A 278 -14.52 10.46 -15.64
C PHE A 278 -15.52 9.46 -16.24
N ASN A 279 -16.80 9.80 -16.14
CA ASN A 279 -17.88 9.25 -16.96
C ASN A 279 -17.68 9.66 -18.43
N CYS A 280 -17.95 8.75 -19.38
CA CYS A 280 -19.09 8.84 -20.30
C CYS A 280 -18.93 7.97 -21.56
N ARG A 281 -19.82 6.96 -21.65
CA ARG A 281 -20.62 6.50 -22.80
C ARG A 281 -20.27 7.07 -24.19
N ARG A 282 -20.24 6.21 -25.21
CA ARG A 282 -21.43 5.76 -25.97
C ARG A 282 -21.05 4.71 -27.02
N ALA A 283 -22.07 4.02 -27.53
CA ALA A 283 -22.03 2.93 -28.49
C ALA A 283 -22.11 3.40 -29.96
N ALA A 284 -21.75 2.50 -30.89
CA ALA A 284 -22.46 2.32 -32.16
C ALA A 284 -22.08 0.99 -32.84
N GLY A 285 -23.07 0.14 -33.15
CA GLY A 285 -22.98 -0.79 -34.30
C GLY A 285 -23.43 -2.24 -34.12
N GLY A 286 -24.75 -2.48 -34.12
CA GLY A 286 -25.41 -3.45 -35.02
C GLY A 286 -25.36 -4.96 -34.74
N GLY A 287 -26.54 -5.57 -34.52
CA GLY A 287 -26.85 -6.95 -34.94
C GLY A 287 -27.49 -7.85 -33.86
N PRO A 288 -28.55 -8.64 -34.15
CA PRO A 288 -29.57 -8.98 -33.15
C PRO A 288 -29.58 -10.45 -32.65
N ARG A 289 -30.16 -10.62 -31.45
CA ARG A 289 -30.83 -11.83 -30.90
C ARG A 289 -29.96 -13.03 -30.45
N SER A 290 -29.76 -13.11 -29.13
CA SER A 290 -29.94 -14.32 -28.30
C SER A 290 -30.00 -13.89 -26.83
N GLY A 291 -30.89 -14.49 -26.04
CA GLY A 291 -31.38 -13.97 -24.74
C GLY A 291 -30.29 -13.59 -23.73
N ASN A 292 -30.24 -12.30 -23.38
CA ASN A 292 -29.36 -11.75 -22.35
C ASN A 292 -30.23 -11.28 -21.17
N ILE A 293 -30.04 -11.90 -20.01
CA ILE A 293 -30.48 -11.37 -18.72
C ILE A 293 -29.90 -9.95 -18.60
N SER A 294 -30.75 -8.93 -18.64
CA SER A 294 -30.31 -7.54 -18.57
C SER A 294 -29.82 -7.25 -17.15
N VAL A 295 -28.51 -7.19 -16.98
CA VAL A 295 -27.91 -6.80 -15.70
C VAL A 295 -28.26 -5.32 -15.43
N PRO A 296 -28.82 -4.95 -14.27
CA PRO A 296 -29.24 -3.57 -14.00
C PRO A 296 -28.07 -2.59 -14.10
N PRO A 297 -28.25 -1.37 -14.65
CA PRO A 297 -27.23 -0.34 -14.68
C PRO A 297 -26.58 -0.14 -13.30
N GLU A 298 -25.27 0.10 -13.28
CA GLU A 298 -24.49 0.25 -12.03
C GLU A 298 -25.02 1.42 -11.18
N GLU A 299 -25.63 2.42 -11.81
CA GLU A 299 -26.24 3.57 -11.13
C GLU A 299 -27.50 3.20 -10.31
N LEU A 300 -28.08 2.02 -10.55
CA LEU A 300 -29.27 1.52 -9.85
C LEU A 300 -28.93 0.50 -8.74
N ARG A 301 -27.65 0.14 -8.60
CA ARG A 301 -27.17 -0.83 -7.62
C ARG A 301 -26.48 -0.15 -6.44
N CYS A 302 -26.63 -0.75 -5.26
CA CYS A 302 -25.94 -0.29 -4.06
C CYS A 302 -24.44 -0.56 -4.21
N PRO A 303 -23.55 0.44 -4.03
CA PRO A 303 -22.10 0.20 -4.11
C PRO A 303 -21.53 -0.68 -2.98
N ILE A 304 -22.30 -0.97 -1.91
CA ILE A 304 -21.90 -1.89 -0.82
C ILE A 304 -22.31 -3.33 -1.15
N SER A 305 -23.60 -3.57 -1.45
CA SER A 305 -24.10 -4.93 -1.68
C SER A 305 -24.00 -5.40 -3.14
N LEU A 306 -23.75 -4.48 -4.08
CA LEU A 306 -23.79 -4.70 -5.53
C LEU A 306 -25.16 -5.18 -6.07
N GLN A 307 -26.19 -5.17 -5.23
CA GLN A 307 -27.56 -5.54 -5.55
C GLN A 307 -28.40 -4.31 -5.95
N LEU A 308 -29.49 -4.56 -6.68
CA LEU A 308 -30.49 -3.53 -7.00
C LEU A 308 -31.05 -2.94 -5.70
N MET A 309 -31.09 -1.61 -5.59
CA MET A 309 -31.56 -0.95 -4.36
C MET A 309 -33.09 -1.05 -4.23
N TYR A 310 -33.56 -1.31 -3.01
CA TYR A 310 -34.95 -1.23 -2.61
C TYR A 310 -35.26 0.15 -2.01
N ASP A 311 -34.41 0.61 -1.08
CA ASP A 311 -34.54 1.91 -0.43
C ASP A 311 -33.27 2.75 -0.63
N PRO A 312 -33.09 3.35 -1.83
CA PRO A 312 -31.91 4.13 -2.14
C PRO A 312 -31.86 5.42 -1.30
N VAL A 313 -30.74 5.64 -0.61
CA VAL A 313 -30.44 6.83 0.18
C VAL A 313 -29.13 7.47 -0.25
N ILE A 314 -29.07 8.79 -0.22
CA ILE A 314 -27.87 9.60 -0.48
C ILE A 314 -27.19 9.92 0.84
N ILE A 315 -25.86 9.76 0.87
CA ILE A 315 -24.99 10.22 1.97
C ILE A 315 -24.33 11.57 1.63
N SER A 316 -23.62 12.20 2.59
CA SER A 316 -23.00 13.52 2.39
C SER A 316 -22.00 13.62 1.22
N SER A 317 -21.42 12.50 0.76
CA SER A 317 -20.57 12.49 -0.45
C SER A 317 -21.34 12.58 -1.78
N GLY A 318 -22.67 12.57 -1.74
CA GLY A 318 -23.55 12.57 -2.92
C GLY A 318 -23.71 11.20 -3.57
N GLN A 319 -23.08 10.14 -3.05
CA GLN A 319 -23.27 8.77 -3.52
C GLN A 319 -24.55 8.16 -2.95
N THR A 320 -25.18 7.28 -3.72
CA THR A 320 -26.43 6.59 -3.33
C THR A 320 -26.12 5.14 -2.93
N TYR A 321 -26.75 4.67 -1.86
CA TYR A 321 -26.61 3.31 -1.31
C TYR A 321 -27.99 2.76 -0.92
N GLU A 322 -28.08 1.44 -0.75
CA GLU A 322 -29.19 0.83 -0.02
C GLU A 322 -29.12 1.25 1.45
N ARG A 323 -30.25 1.71 2.02
CA ARG A 323 -30.34 2.20 3.41
C ARG A 323 -29.70 1.25 4.40
N ILE A 324 -30.10 -0.02 4.38
CA ILE A 324 -29.65 -1.00 5.37
C ILE A 324 -28.14 -1.24 5.28
N CYS A 325 -27.59 -1.25 4.07
CA CYS A 325 -26.17 -1.45 3.86
C CYS A 325 -25.34 -0.30 4.41
N ILE A 326 -25.77 0.95 4.15
CA ILE A 326 -25.02 2.12 4.60
C ILE A 326 -25.23 2.39 6.09
N GLU A 327 -26.41 2.11 6.64
CA GLU A 327 -26.66 2.13 8.09
C GLU A 327 -25.75 1.13 8.79
N LYS A 328 -25.62 -0.10 8.26
CA LYS A 328 -24.67 -1.09 8.80
C LYS A 328 -23.22 -0.59 8.73
N TRP A 329 -22.79 -0.05 7.61
CA TRP A 329 -21.45 0.53 7.46
C TRP A 329 -21.16 1.63 8.49
N PHE A 330 -22.14 2.50 8.75
CA PHE A 330 -22.04 3.53 9.79
C PHE A 330 -22.05 2.92 11.20
N ASN A 331 -22.87 1.90 11.45
CA ASN A 331 -22.94 1.19 12.73
C ASN A 331 -21.64 0.41 13.04
N ASP A 332 -20.94 -0.08 12.01
CA ASP A 332 -19.61 -0.71 12.15
C ASP A 332 -18.51 0.32 12.53
N GLY A 333 -18.85 1.62 12.50
CA GLY A 333 -18.03 2.75 12.97
C GLY A 333 -17.27 3.47 11.86
N HIS A 334 -17.61 3.24 10.60
CA HIS A 334 -16.97 3.91 9.47
C HIS A 334 -17.60 5.29 9.24
N SER A 335 -16.81 6.36 9.43
CA SER A 335 -17.19 7.75 9.11
C SER A 335 -16.81 8.17 7.68
N THR A 336 -16.40 7.21 6.85
CA THR A 336 -15.95 7.43 5.48
C THR A 336 -16.98 6.95 4.48
N CYS A 337 -17.00 7.55 3.30
CA CYS A 337 -17.79 7.05 2.18
C CYS A 337 -17.25 5.67 1.75
N PRO A 338 -18.06 4.60 1.70
CA PRO A 338 -17.57 3.28 1.29
C PRO A 338 -16.90 3.26 -0.09
N LYS A 339 -17.38 4.11 -1.01
CA LYS A 339 -16.94 4.16 -2.40
C LYS A 339 -15.73 5.08 -2.61
N THR A 340 -15.66 6.22 -1.92
CA THR A 340 -14.56 7.19 -2.11
C THR A 340 -13.52 7.17 -0.99
N GLN A 341 -13.80 6.48 0.12
CA GLN A 341 -13.01 6.45 1.35
C GLN A 341 -12.74 7.86 1.95
N GLN A 342 -13.44 8.88 1.48
CA GLN A 342 -13.35 10.24 2.01
C GLN A 342 -14.19 10.39 3.26
N GLN A 343 -13.70 11.18 4.22
CA GLN A 343 -14.43 11.52 5.44
C GLN A 343 -15.73 12.25 5.09
N LEU A 344 -16.85 11.78 5.65
CA LEU A 344 -18.17 12.36 5.44
C LEU A 344 -18.37 13.57 6.36
N ALA A 345 -19.02 14.62 5.86
CA ALA A 345 -19.32 15.82 6.66
C ALA A 345 -20.39 15.55 7.74
N HIS A 346 -21.32 14.64 7.45
CA HIS A 346 -22.34 14.14 8.36
C HIS A 346 -22.81 12.74 7.91
N LEU A 347 -23.39 11.98 8.84
CA LEU A 347 -23.91 10.62 8.61
C LEU A 347 -25.42 10.58 8.29
N SER A 348 -26.06 11.73 8.04
CA SER A 348 -27.48 11.76 7.69
C SER A 348 -27.76 11.08 6.35
N LEU A 349 -28.90 10.38 6.29
CA LEU A 349 -29.37 9.64 5.13
C LEU A 349 -30.55 10.36 4.49
N THR A 350 -30.40 10.79 3.25
CA THR A 350 -31.47 11.47 2.49
C THR A 350 -32.11 10.50 1.50
N PRO A 351 -33.42 10.20 1.58
CA PRO A 351 -34.08 9.33 0.60
C PRO A 351 -33.89 9.82 -0.85
N ASN A 352 -33.56 8.91 -1.78
CA ASN A 352 -33.36 9.22 -3.19
C ASN A 352 -34.53 8.73 -4.05
N TYR A 353 -35.61 9.53 -4.06
CA TYR A 353 -36.82 9.23 -4.83
C TYR A 353 -36.57 9.14 -6.34
N CYS A 354 -35.59 9.87 -6.88
CA CYS A 354 -35.24 9.82 -8.31
C CYS A 354 -34.67 8.45 -8.70
N VAL A 355 -33.71 7.93 -7.93
CA VAL A 355 -33.15 6.59 -8.18
C VAL A 355 -34.20 5.51 -7.92
N LYS A 356 -35.06 5.67 -6.91
CA LYS A 356 -36.18 4.75 -6.64
C LYS A 356 -37.15 4.67 -7.83
N ALA A 357 -37.50 5.80 -8.45
CA ALA A 357 -38.32 5.85 -9.65
C ALA A 357 -37.62 5.25 -10.89
N LEU A 358 -36.31 5.46 -11.03
CA LEU A 358 -35.52 4.85 -12.11
C LEU A 358 -35.42 3.33 -11.98
N ILE A 359 -35.28 2.82 -10.75
CA ILE A 359 -35.32 1.38 -10.45
C ILE A 359 -36.68 0.81 -10.84
N ALA A 360 -37.78 1.49 -10.46
CA ALA A 360 -39.12 1.06 -10.82
C ALA A 360 -39.33 0.98 -12.34
N SER A 361 -38.96 2.05 -13.06
CA SER A 361 -39.04 2.08 -14.53
C SER A 361 -38.14 1.03 -15.21
N TRP A 362 -36.96 0.74 -14.62
CA TRP A 362 -36.06 -0.29 -15.13
C TRP A 362 -36.63 -1.69 -14.92
N CYS A 363 -37.21 -1.98 -13.75
CA CYS A 363 -37.91 -3.23 -13.45
C CYS A 363 -39.07 -3.46 -14.43
N GLU A 364 -39.92 -2.45 -14.65
CA GLU A 364 -41.03 -2.49 -15.61
C GLU A 364 -40.57 -2.75 -17.05
N SER A 365 -39.43 -2.19 -17.46
CA SER A 365 -38.92 -2.31 -18.84
C SER A 365 -38.16 -3.61 -19.11
N ASN A 366 -37.78 -4.36 -18.08
CA ASN A 366 -36.93 -5.56 -18.18
C ASN A 366 -37.59 -6.82 -17.59
N ASP A 367 -38.90 -6.79 -17.33
CA ASP A 367 -39.66 -7.88 -16.70
C ASP A 367 -39.02 -8.37 -15.37
N PHE A 368 -38.43 -7.45 -14.59
CA PHE A 368 -37.80 -7.77 -13.31
C PHE A 368 -38.77 -7.44 -12.16
N PRO A 369 -39.03 -8.36 -11.20
CA PRO A 369 -39.92 -8.07 -10.09
C PRO A 369 -39.41 -6.90 -9.26
N LEU A 370 -40.30 -5.95 -8.94
CA LEU A 370 -39.99 -4.87 -8.01
C LEU A 370 -39.61 -5.50 -6.65
N PRO A 371 -38.50 -5.08 -6.02
CA PRO A 371 -38.23 -5.52 -4.66
C PRO A 371 -39.33 -4.98 -3.72
N ASP A 372 -40.04 -5.87 -3.03
CA ASP A 372 -41.18 -5.51 -2.16
C ASP A 372 -40.79 -5.32 -0.68
N GLY A 373 -39.52 -5.50 -0.33
CA GLY A 373 -39.05 -5.31 1.04
C GLY A 373 -37.53 -5.43 1.22
N PRO A 374 -37.03 -5.10 2.42
CA PRO A 374 -35.67 -5.43 2.85
C PRO A 374 -35.37 -6.92 2.61
N PRO A 375 -34.18 -7.30 2.13
CA PRO A 375 -33.80 -8.71 2.06
C PRO A 375 -33.77 -9.31 3.47
N GLY A 376 -34.72 -10.22 3.74
CA GLY A 376 -34.87 -10.90 5.02
C GLY A 376 -33.81 -12.00 5.18
N THR A 377 -32.67 -11.64 5.81
CA THR A 377 -31.71 -12.45 6.59
C THR A 377 -30.35 -11.72 6.58
N PHE A 378 -30.22 -10.69 7.44
CA PHE A 378 -28.95 -10.01 7.69
C PHE A 378 -28.24 -10.70 8.87
N ASP A 379 -27.83 -11.95 8.70
CA ASP A 379 -26.89 -12.59 9.62
C ASP A 379 -25.78 -13.31 8.83
N VAL A 380 -24.54 -12.90 9.11
CA VAL A 380 -23.27 -13.50 8.68
C VAL A 380 -22.86 -13.38 7.18
N ASN A 381 -21.80 -12.59 6.96
CA ASN A 381 -20.81 -12.63 5.86
C ASN A 381 -20.96 -11.69 4.62
N TRP A 382 -20.71 -10.39 4.83
CA TRP A 382 -20.50 -9.41 3.74
C TRP A 382 -19.24 -9.67 2.88
N ARG A 383 -18.43 -10.68 3.20
CA ARG A 383 -17.24 -11.06 2.42
C ARG A 383 -17.53 -11.96 1.21
N LEU A 384 -18.80 -12.20 0.89
CA LEU A 384 -19.24 -13.01 -0.25
C LEU A 384 -20.29 -12.29 -1.11
N ALA A 385 -20.18 -10.97 -1.32
CA ALA A 385 -20.97 -10.26 -2.33
C ALA A 385 -20.15 -10.11 -3.63
N SER A 386 -19.82 -11.24 -4.25
CA SER A 386 -19.36 -11.33 -5.62
C SER A 386 -19.60 -12.74 -6.18
N SER A 387 -20.84 -13.25 -6.12
CA SER A 387 -21.32 -14.36 -6.96
C SER A 387 -22.85 -14.49 -6.85
N ASP A 388 -23.49 -14.51 -8.03
CA ASP A 388 -24.89 -14.89 -8.31
C ASP A 388 -25.18 -16.35 -7.84
N THR A 389 -26.39 -16.85 -7.52
CA THR A 389 -27.56 -17.10 -8.41
C THR A 389 -28.74 -17.73 -7.63
N GLU A 390 -29.96 -17.25 -7.92
CA GLU A 390 -31.28 -17.92 -8.12
C GLU A 390 -31.87 -19.05 -7.22
N ALA A 391 -33.16 -18.84 -6.85
CA ALA A 391 -34.30 -19.79 -6.84
C ALA A 391 -34.80 -20.49 -5.53
N THR A 392 -35.95 -20.00 -5.04
CA THR A 392 -37.23 -20.69 -4.73
C THR A 392 -37.38 -21.67 -3.54
N GLY A 393 -38.34 -21.35 -2.64
CA GLY A 393 -39.19 -22.35 -1.96
C GLY A 393 -39.17 -22.36 -0.43
N CYS A 394 -40.16 -21.70 0.19
CA CYS A 394 -40.44 -21.68 1.64
C CYS A 394 -41.31 -22.87 2.07
N VAL A 395 -41.02 -23.50 3.22
CA VAL A 395 -42.01 -23.86 4.27
C VAL A 395 -41.33 -23.87 5.65
N SER A 396 -41.95 -23.16 6.60
CA SER A 396 -41.59 -23.02 8.02
C SER A 396 -41.74 -24.30 8.86
N VAL A 397 -41.10 -24.32 10.04
CA VAL A 397 -41.72 -24.36 11.39
C VAL A 397 -40.81 -25.11 12.41
N GLU A 398 -40.65 -24.48 13.58
CA GLU A 398 -40.26 -25.04 14.92
C GLU A 398 -38.78 -25.28 15.30
N SER A 399 -38.24 -24.28 16.02
CA SER A 399 -37.55 -24.36 17.32
C SER A 399 -37.38 -25.77 17.93
N PHE A 400 -36.13 -26.18 18.24
CA PHE A 400 -35.76 -26.80 19.53
C PHE A 400 -34.23 -26.77 19.74
N ASP A 401 -33.82 -26.38 20.94
CA ASP A 401 -32.49 -26.58 21.53
C ASP A 401 -32.03 -28.04 21.43
N CYS A 402 -30.71 -28.28 21.34
CA CYS A 402 -29.97 -29.09 22.32
C CYS A 402 -28.51 -29.30 21.90
N THR A 403 -27.63 -29.01 22.85
CA THR A 403 -26.28 -29.56 23.08
C THR A 403 -26.07 -31.01 22.61
N SER A 404 -24.97 -31.29 21.92
CA SER A 404 -24.09 -32.45 22.17
C SER A 404 -22.93 -32.50 21.18
N ALA A 405 -21.71 -32.48 21.73
CA ALA A 405 -20.47 -32.68 21.02
C ALA A 405 -20.35 -34.10 20.42
N LYS A 406 -19.85 -34.20 19.18
CA LYS A 406 -19.11 -35.37 18.70
C LYS A 406 -17.93 -34.95 17.84
N SER A 407 -16.78 -35.11 18.45
CA SER A 407 -15.41 -35.04 17.94
C SER A 407 -15.21 -35.95 16.72
N VAL A 408 -14.52 -35.45 15.68
CA VAL A 408 -13.93 -36.30 14.64
C VAL A 408 -12.42 -36.18 14.73
N LYS A 409 -11.80 -37.31 15.07
CA LYS A 409 -10.38 -37.56 15.25
C LYS A 409 -9.77 -37.80 13.86
N ILE A 410 -8.79 -37.01 13.41
CA ILE A 410 -8.00 -37.31 12.21
C ILE A 410 -6.57 -37.60 12.64
N VAL A 411 -6.12 -38.78 12.23
CA VAL A 411 -4.89 -39.49 12.60
C VAL A 411 -3.72 -38.96 11.77
N LEU A 412 -2.63 -38.55 12.42
CA LEU A 412 -1.32 -38.35 11.79
C LEU A 412 -0.45 -39.58 12.08
N MET A 413 0.12 -40.15 11.02
CA MET A 413 1.01 -41.31 11.10
C MET A 413 2.39 -40.90 11.65
N GLU A 414 2.77 -41.50 12.78
CA GLU A 414 4.09 -41.41 13.38
C GLU A 414 5.10 -42.29 12.62
N ASP A 415 6.30 -41.76 12.38
CA ASP A 415 7.50 -42.58 12.18
C ASP A 415 8.47 -42.34 13.34
N ALA A 416 8.59 -43.37 14.17
CA ALA A 416 9.31 -43.40 15.42
C ALA A 416 10.82 -43.61 15.22
N ARG A 417 11.65 -42.91 16.02
CA ARG A 417 12.92 -43.44 16.52
C ARG A 417 13.09 -43.06 17.99
N LYS A 418 13.33 -44.10 18.80
CA LYS A 418 13.35 -44.15 20.27
C LYS A 418 14.75 -43.89 20.86
N GLU A 419 14.70 -43.66 22.19
CA GLU A 419 15.69 -43.95 23.26
C GLU A 419 16.67 -42.81 23.60
N GLU A 420 16.96 -42.46 24.87
CA GLU A 420 16.57 -42.94 26.22
C GLU A 420 17.03 -41.85 27.24
N PRO A 421 16.44 -41.71 28.44
CA PRO A 421 16.71 -40.61 29.36
C PRO A 421 17.71 -40.97 30.47
N ALA A 422 18.50 -39.99 30.94
CA ALA A 422 19.32 -40.14 32.14
C ALA A 422 19.25 -38.91 33.06
N ASN A 423 18.51 -39.10 34.15
CA ASN A 423 18.52 -38.43 35.44
C ASN A 423 19.70 -37.49 35.76
N SER A 424 19.39 -36.26 36.19
CA SER A 424 19.91 -35.75 37.46
C SER A 424 19.07 -34.61 38.02
N VAL A 425 18.75 -34.80 39.30
CA VAL A 425 17.86 -34.06 40.20
C VAL A 425 18.52 -32.75 40.67
N SER A 426 17.77 -31.63 40.69
CA SER A 426 17.81 -30.61 41.77
C SER A 426 16.94 -29.38 41.46
N GLY A 427 15.94 -29.11 42.32
CA GLY A 427 15.59 -27.73 42.69
C GLY A 427 14.23 -27.17 42.25
N THR A 428 13.17 -27.73 42.83
CA THR A 428 11.77 -27.30 42.93
C THR A 428 11.50 -25.77 42.96
N LEU A 429 10.71 -25.25 42.01
CA LEU A 429 9.51 -24.45 42.28
C LEU A 429 8.44 -24.80 41.23
N ASP A 430 7.24 -25.03 41.74
CA ASP A 430 6.04 -25.60 41.13
C ASP A 430 5.26 -24.50 40.38
N ASP A 431 5.08 -24.59 39.05
CA ASP A 431 4.06 -23.81 38.31
C ASP A 431 3.40 -24.69 37.23
N GLY A 432 2.86 -25.81 37.68
CA GLY A 432 1.95 -26.66 36.89
C GLY A 432 0.50 -26.21 37.06
N SER A 433 0.12 -25.02 36.56
CA SER A 433 -1.30 -24.67 36.34
C SER A 433 -1.44 -23.38 35.53
N CYS A 434 -1.33 -23.47 34.20
CA CYS A 434 -1.98 -22.48 33.35
C CYS A 434 -2.47 -23.19 32.09
N ASN A 435 -3.74 -23.60 32.13
CA ASN A 435 -4.45 -24.14 30.99
C ASN A 435 -4.35 -23.16 29.81
N ASP A 436 -4.15 -23.74 28.64
CA ASP A 436 -4.28 -23.13 27.32
C ASP A 436 -5.58 -22.29 27.30
N PHE A 437 -5.46 -20.96 27.26
CA PHE A 437 -6.63 -20.08 27.21
C PHE A 437 -7.28 -20.23 25.83
N ASP A 438 -8.37 -20.99 25.78
CA ASP A 438 -9.13 -21.17 24.56
C ASP A 438 -9.83 -19.83 24.24
N LEU A 439 -9.36 -19.14 23.19
CA LEU A 439 -10.00 -17.91 22.67
C LEU A 439 -11.45 -18.15 22.21
N ASN A 440 -11.93 -19.40 22.25
CA ASN A 440 -13.35 -19.74 22.13
C ASN A 440 -14.18 -19.40 23.38
N GLU A 441 -13.57 -19.08 24.53
CA GLU A 441 -14.30 -18.48 25.65
C GLU A 441 -14.75 -17.07 25.25
N GLY A 442 -16.06 -16.83 25.29
CA GLY A 442 -16.67 -15.62 24.76
C GLY A 442 -16.03 -14.33 25.32
N TYR A 443 -16.03 -13.28 24.50
CA TYR A 443 -15.43 -11.97 24.80
C TYR A 443 -15.71 -11.44 26.21
N GLY A 444 -16.88 -11.74 26.77
CA GLY A 444 -17.23 -11.38 28.15
C GLY A 444 -16.33 -11.99 29.24
N SER A 445 -15.89 -13.25 29.10
CA SER A 445 -14.99 -13.91 30.06
C SER A 445 -13.63 -13.21 30.11
N LEU A 446 -13.06 -12.93 28.94
CA LEU A 446 -11.79 -12.25 28.79
C LEU A 446 -11.83 -10.82 29.35
N LEU A 447 -12.95 -10.09 29.16
CA LEU A 447 -13.14 -8.78 29.76
C LEU A 447 -13.17 -8.86 31.29
N LEU A 448 -13.88 -9.82 31.88
CA LEU A 448 -13.92 -9.97 33.34
C LEU A 448 -12.52 -10.18 33.92
N LEU A 449 -11.73 -11.06 33.30
CA LEU A 449 -10.34 -11.31 33.71
C LEU A 449 -9.45 -10.06 33.57
N LEU A 450 -9.65 -9.23 32.55
CA LEU A 450 -8.93 -7.95 32.40
C LEU A 450 -9.29 -6.92 33.48
N HIS A 451 -10.49 -6.97 34.05
CA HIS A 451 -10.90 -6.05 35.11
C HIS A 451 -10.58 -6.59 36.53
N GLU A 452 -10.19 -7.86 36.67
CA GLU A 452 -9.80 -8.44 37.96
C GLU A 452 -8.47 -7.90 38.48
N ARG A 453 -8.50 -6.88 39.34
CA ARG A 453 -7.32 -6.21 39.92
C ARG A 453 -6.39 -7.11 40.78
N SER A 454 -6.74 -8.38 40.99
CA SER A 454 -6.05 -9.22 41.98
C SER A 454 -4.63 -9.64 41.59
N ASN A 455 -4.29 -9.68 40.29
CA ASN A 455 -2.99 -10.18 39.84
C ASN A 455 -2.55 -9.59 38.49
N MET A 456 -1.62 -8.62 38.53
CA MET A 456 -1.04 -7.99 37.34
C MET A 456 -0.30 -8.96 36.41
N ASP A 457 0.35 -10.01 36.93
CA ASP A 457 1.06 -10.99 36.10
C ASP A 457 0.09 -11.84 35.26
N LYS A 458 -1.07 -12.20 35.82
CA LYS A 458 -2.14 -12.89 35.08
C LYS A 458 -2.73 -11.99 34.00
N GLN A 459 -3.03 -10.74 34.33
CA GLN A 459 -3.50 -9.76 33.35
C GLN A 459 -2.47 -9.53 32.25
N CYS A 460 -1.19 -9.39 32.59
CA CYS A 460 -0.11 -9.19 31.62
C CYS A 460 -0.01 -10.36 30.63
N ARG A 461 -0.10 -11.61 31.11
CA ARG A 461 -0.13 -12.80 30.24
C ARG A 461 -1.34 -12.81 29.30
N LEU A 462 -2.52 -12.45 29.81
CA LEU A 462 -3.73 -12.34 29.00
C LEU A 462 -3.63 -11.25 27.92
N VAL A 463 -3.13 -10.07 28.28
CA VAL A 463 -2.92 -8.97 27.33
C VAL A 463 -1.88 -9.33 26.27
N GLU A 464 -0.86 -10.10 26.64
CA GLU A 464 0.13 -10.62 25.70
C GLU A 464 -0.49 -11.58 24.67
N GLN A 465 -1.40 -12.46 25.09
CA GLN A 465 -2.18 -13.31 24.16
C GLN A 465 -3.08 -12.49 23.24
N ILE A 466 -3.79 -11.48 23.77
CA ILE A 466 -4.60 -10.55 22.97
C ILE A 466 -3.73 -9.81 21.95
N ARG A 467 -2.53 -9.35 22.35
CA ARG A 467 -1.56 -8.70 21.45
C ARG A 467 -1.19 -9.61 20.28
N TYR A 468 -0.96 -10.91 20.49
CA TYR A 468 -0.64 -11.86 19.42
C TYR A 468 -1.82 -12.10 18.47
N LEU A 469 -3.03 -12.24 19.01
CA LEU A 469 -4.26 -12.38 18.23
C LEU A 469 -4.45 -11.20 17.26
N LEU A 470 -4.21 -9.98 17.74
CA LEU A 470 -4.43 -8.75 16.97
C LEU A 470 -3.41 -8.47 15.87
N LYS A 471 -2.26 -9.16 15.83
CA LYS A 471 -1.12 -8.83 14.94
C LYS A 471 -1.50 -8.87 13.45
N ASP A 472 -2.21 -9.90 13.02
CA ASP A 472 -2.55 -10.12 11.60
C ASP A 472 -4.05 -10.36 11.36
N ASP A 473 -4.91 -10.12 12.36
CA ASP A 473 -6.34 -10.35 12.24
C ASP A 473 -7.15 -9.05 12.33
N GLU A 474 -7.57 -8.56 11.16
CA GLU A 474 -8.44 -7.40 11.03
C GLU A 474 -9.83 -7.63 11.64
N GLU A 475 -10.36 -8.85 11.55
CA GLU A 475 -11.67 -9.17 12.13
C GLU A 475 -11.59 -9.15 13.65
N ALA A 476 -10.54 -9.75 14.22
CA ALA A 476 -10.31 -9.68 15.66
C ALA A 476 -10.22 -8.22 16.15
N ARG A 477 -9.52 -7.34 15.41
CA ARG A 477 -9.46 -5.90 15.75
C ARG A 477 -10.85 -5.25 15.80
N ILE A 478 -11.70 -5.54 14.83
CA ILE A 478 -13.07 -5.00 14.75
C ILE A 478 -13.94 -5.55 15.89
N GLN A 479 -13.88 -6.86 16.12
CA GLN A 479 -14.69 -7.54 17.13
C GLN A 479 -14.27 -7.14 18.54
N LEU A 480 -12.98 -7.23 18.88
CA LEU A 480 -12.47 -6.84 20.20
C LEU A 480 -12.75 -5.35 20.47
N GLY A 481 -12.50 -4.47 19.49
CA GLY A 481 -12.83 -3.05 19.60
C GLY A 481 -14.33 -2.78 19.80
N SER A 482 -15.20 -3.57 19.16
CA SER A 482 -16.67 -3.45 19.33
C SER A 482 -17.17 -4.00 20.66
N ASN A 483 -16.41 -4.87 21.32
CA ASN A 483 -16.74 -5.48 22.60
C ASN A 483 -16.03 -4.80 23.78
N GLY A 484 -15.60 -3.54 23.66
CA GLY A 484 -15.07 -2.76 24.80
C GLY A 484 -13.63 -3.07 25.21
N PHE A 485 -12.88 -3.83 24.40
CA PHE A 485 -11.47 -4.10 24.71
C PHE A 485 -10.58 -2.86 24.57
N ALA A 486 -11.01 -1.84 23.81
CA ALA A 486 -10.28 -0.58 23.71
C ALA A 486 -10.16 0.08 25.09
N GLU A 487 -11.28 0.21 25.79
CA GLU A 487 -11.38 0.79 27.13
C GLU A 487 -10.67 -0.09 28.17
N ALA A 488 -10.91 -1.40 28.13
CA ALA A 488 -10.29 -2.35 29.07
C ALA A 488 -8.76 -2.37 28.97
N LEU A 489 -8.20 -2.33 27.75
CA LEU A 489 -6.75 -2.29 27.55
C LEU A 489 -6.14 -0.94 27.96
N VAL A 490 -6.87 0.17 27.80
CA VAL A 490 -6.43 1.48 28.32
C VAL A 490 -6.45 1.51 29.85
N GLU A 491 -7.44 0.87 30.48
CA GLU A 491 -7.48 0.71 31.94
C GLU A 491 -6.33 -0.17 32.45
N PHE A 492 -6.05 -1.30 31.79
CA PHE A 492 -4.86 -2.11 32.09
C PHE A 492 -3.57 -1.28 32.00
N LEU A 493 -3.40 -0.49 30.93
CA LEU A 493 -2.23 0.37 30.78
C LEU A 493 -2.15 1.42 31.90
N ARG A 494 -3.29 2.01 32.29
CA ARG A 494 -3.35 2.96 33.42
C ARG A 494 -2.86 2.31 34.71
N ASN A 495 -3.36 1.12 35.05
CA ASN A 495 -2.92 0.39 36.23
C ASN A 495 -1.42 0.05 36.16
N ALA A 496 -0.92 -0.34 34.99
CA ALA A 496 0.50 -0.63 34.79
C ALA A 496 1.40 0.62 34.95
N VAL A 497 0.90 1.80 34.57
CA VAL A 497 1.56 3.10 34.80
C VAL A 497 1.57 3.44 36.29
N ASP A 498 0.41 3.32 36.96
CA ASP A 498 0.27 3.62 38.39
C ASP A 498 1.16 2.71 39.26
N ASP A 499 1.30 1.44 38.91
CA ASP A 499 2.14 0.46 39.61
C ASP A 499 3.64 0.57 39.23
N GLY A 500 3.99 1.37 38.22
CA GLY A 500 5.36 1.48 37.72
C GLY A 500 5.90 0.20 37.05
N ASN A 501 5.04 -0.69 36.57
CA ASN A 501 5.44 -1.97 35.98
C ASN A 501 5.81 -1.81 34.50
N GLU A 502 7.11 -1.70 34.22
CA GLU A 502 7.65 -1.48 32.87
C GLU A 502 7.17 -2.53 31.85
N LYS A 503 7.18 -3.82 32.22
CA LYS A 503 6.78 -4.92 31.32
C LYS A 503 5.29 -4.84 30.97
N ALA A 504 4.45 -4.60 31.96
CA ALA A 504 3.01 -4.46 31.74
C ALA A 504 2.69 -3.23 30.87
N GLN A 505 3.42 -2.12 31.05
CA GLN A 505 3.27 -0.92 30.22
C GLN A 505 3.64 -1.20 28.76
N GLU A 506 4.75 -1.89 28.49
CA GLU A 506 5.14 -2.28 27.13
C GLU A 506 4.08 -3.19 26.47
N VAL A 507 3.67 -4.24 27.19
CA VAL A 507 2.69 -5.22 26.69
C VAL A 507 1.35 -4.55 26.40
N GLY A 508 0.86 -3.69 27.30
CA GLY A 508 -0.36 -2.93 27.13
C GLY A 508 -0.30 -1.96 25.95
N ALA A 509 0.77 -1.17 25.83
CA ALA A 509 0.94 -0.22 24.73
C ALA A 509 1.00 -0.93 23.37
N MET A 510 1.65 -2.09 23.28
CA MET A 510 1.73 -2.84 22.03
C MET A 510 0.43 -3.59 21.68
N ALA A 511 -0.35 -4.03 22.68
CA ALA A 511 -1.70 -4.55 22.46
C ALA A 511 -2.62 -3.46 21.87
N LEU A 512 -2.58 -2.26 22.46
CA LEU A 512 -3.30 -1.08 21.97
C LEU A 512 -2.86 -0.67 20.56
N PHE A 513 -1.55 -0.69 20.29
CA PHE A 513 -1.00 -0.46 18.96
C PHE A 513 -1.61 -1.44 17.96
N ASN A 514 -1.55 -2.74 18.23
CA ASN A 514 -2.10 -3.76 17.36
C ASN A 514 -3.61 -3.58 17.17
N LEU A 515 -4.38 -3.28 18.22
CA LEU A 515 -5.83 -3.05 18.15
C LEU A 515 -6.19 -1.89 17.19
N ALA A 516 -5.35 -0.85 17.15
CA ALA A 516 -5.57 0.36 16.36
C ALA A 516 -5.07 0.29 14.90
N VAL A 517 -4.29 -0.73 14.52
CA VAL A 517 -3.73 -0.85 13.15
C VAL A 517 -4.86 -0.86 12.12
N ASN A 518 -4.81 0.11 11.19
CA ASN A 518 -5.79 0.32 10.12
C ASN A 518 -7.26 0.43 10.60
N ASN A 519 -7.50 0.81 11.85
CA ASN A 519 -8.84 0.93 12.41
C ASN A 519 -9.04 2.30 13.08
N ASN A 520 -9.67 3.23 12.37
CA ASN A 520 -9.89 4.60 12.86
C ASN A 520 -10.92 4.67 14.00
N ARG A 521 -11.91 3.76 14.05
CA ARG A 521 -12.85 3.66 15.17
C ARG A 521 -12.09 3.32 16.44
N ASN A 522 -11.26 2.28 16.41
CA ASN A 522 -10.47 1.87 17.56
C ASN A 522 -9.51 2.99 17.99
N LYS A 523 -8.83 3.68 17.07
CA LYS A 523 -8.03 4.88 17.40
C LYS A 523 -8.85 5.95 18.13
N GLY A 524 -10.07 6.23 17.66
CA GLY A 524 -11.00 7.16 18.31
C GLY A 524 -11.43 6.72 19.71
N LEU A 525 -11.70 5.43 19.91
CA LEU A 525 -11.98 4.84 21.23
C LEU A 525 -10.78 5.00 22.17
N LEU A 526 -9.57 4.71 21.71
CA LEU A 526 -8.35 4.88 22.52
C LEU A 526 -8.15 6.34 22.97
N LEU A 527 -8.34 7.30 22.08
CA LEU A 527 -8.28 8.73 22.43
C LEU A 527 -9.36 9.11 23.44
N SER A 528 -10.58 8.64 23.24
CA SER A 528 -11.72 8.91 24.15
C SER A 528 -11.50 8.31 25.54
N ALA A 529 -10.81 7.17 25.62
CA ALA A 529 -10.42 6.51 26.86
C ALA A 529 -9.23 7.19 27.58
N GLY A 530 -8.62 8.21 26.97
CA GLY A 530 -7.54 9.01 27.59
C GLY A 530 -6.13 8.46 27.39
N VAL A 531 -5.89 7.64 26.35
CA VAL A 531 -4.56 7.03 26.10
C VAL A 531 -3.43 8.06 25.97
N ALA A 532 -3.70 9.26 25.45
CA ALA A 532 -2.68 10.28 25.22
C ALA A 532 -1.99 10.73 26.51
N GLY A 533 -2.75 10.91 27.60
CA GLY A 533 -2.21 11.28 28.91
C GLY A 533 -1.43 10.15 29.60
N LEU A 534 -1.73 8.88 29.26
CA LEU A 534 -0.92 7.75 29.73
C LEU A 534 0.41 7.69 28.98
N LEU A 535 0.40 7.92 27.67
CA LEU A 535 1.63 7.98 26.88
C LEU A 535 2.57 9.10 27.34
N GLU A 536 2.03 10.25 27.75
CA GLU A 536 2.83 11.35 28.33
C GLU A 536 3.51 10.96 29.64
N GLN A 537 2.91 10.07 30.44
CA GLN A 537 3.56 9.53 31.63
C GLN A 537 4.63 8.50 31.25
N MET A 538 4.34 7.63 30.28
CA MET A 538 5.28 6.61 29.81
C MET A 538 6.57 7.20 29.23
N ILE A 539 6.51 8.30 28.48
CA ILE A 539 7.70 8.94 27.88
C ILE A 539 8.68 9.50 28.91
N SER A 540 8.29 9.61 30.18
CA SER A 540 9.21 9.98 31.27
C SER A 540 10.22 8.86 31.58
N ASN A 541 9.96 7.62 31.15
CA ASN A 541 10.88 6.50 31.26
C ASN A 541 11.52 6.18 29.89
N PRO A 542 12.85 6.39 29.71
CA PRO A 542 13.54 6.11 28.46
C PRO A 542 13.36 4.67 27.94
N ARG A 543 13.17 3.69 28.82
CA ARG A 543 12.97 2.28 28.45
C ARG A 543 11.64 2.03 27.73
N LEU A 544 10.66 2.91 27.92
CA LEU A 544 9.32 2.82 27.33
C LEU A 544 9.14 3.73 26.11
N SER A 545 10.21 4.40 25.68
CA SER A 545 10.22 5.31 24.53
C SER A 545 9.78 4.63 23.24
N GLY A 546 10.28 3.43 22.94
CA GLY A 546 9.93 2.66 21.74
C GLY A 546 8.42 2.36 21.64
N PRO A 547 7.82 1.64 22.60
CA PRO A 547 6.39 1.35 22.61
C PRO A 547 5.51 2.60 22.57
N ALA A 548 5.86 3.64 23.32
CA ALA A 548 5.12 4.90 23.33
C ALA A 548 5.17 5.60 21.96
N THR A 549 6.35 5.67 21.33
CA THR A 549 6.53 6.28 20.01
C THR A 549 5.78 5.53 18.93
N ALA A 550 5.79 4.19 18.95
CA ALA A 550 5.02 3.37 18.02
C ALA A 550 3.50 3.63 18.14
N LEU A 551 2.98 3.74 19.36
CA LEU A 551 1.58 4.04 19.59
C LEU A 551 1.20 5.47 19.18
N TYR A 552 2.05 6.47 19.46
CA TYR A 552 1.88 7.83 18.95
C TYR A 552 1.81 7.86 17.42
N LEU A 553 2.69 7.13 16.72
CA LEU A 553 2.66 7.02 15.26
C LEU A 553 1.31 6.49 14.77
N ASN A 554 0.82 5.40 15.36
CA ASN A 554 -0.45 4.79 14.95
C ASN A 554 -1.65 5.73 15.17
N LEU A 555 -1.68 6.41 16.32
CA LEU A 555 -2.70 7.41 16.66
C LEU A 555 -2.62 8.63 15.75
N SER A 556 -1.42 9.14 15.42
CA SER A 556 -1.21 10.34 14.60
C SER A 556 -1.79 10.24 13.17
N CYS A 557 -2.11 9.03 12.72
CA CYS A 557 -2.84 8.79 11.48
C CYS A 557 -4.31 9.25 11.53
N LEU A 558 -4.89 9.44 12.72
CA LEU A 558 -6.24 9.97 12.92
C LEU A 558 -6.20 11.51 13.04
N PRO A 559 -6.99 12.28 12.27
CA PRO A 559 -6.97 13.74 12.34
C PRO A 559 -7.19 14.32 13.74
N ASP A 560 -8.12 13.76 14.51
CA ASP A 560 -8.44 14.22 15.88
C ASP A 560 -7.27 14.01 16.86
N ALA A 561 -6.46 12.96 16.64
CA ALA A 561 -5.26 12.71 17.44
C ALA A 561 -4.19 13.80 17.23
N LYS A 562 -4.10 14.36 16.01
CA LYS A 562 -3.03 15.30 15.66
C LYS A 562 -3.09 16.58 16.49
N ALA A 563 -4.29 17.08 16.80
CA ALA A 563 -4.47 18.25 17.65
C ALA A 563 -4.07 17.95 19.11
N ALA A 564 -4.45 16.79 19.63
CA ALA A 564 -4.13 16.37 20.99
C ALA A 564 -2.61 16.14 21.17
N ILE A 565 -2.00 15.36 20.28
CA ILE A 565 -0.55 15.07 20.32
C ILE A 565 0.25 16.35 20.03
N GLY A 566 -0.19 17.16 19.07
CA GLY A 566 0.51 18.37 18.66
C GLY A 566 0.54 19.50 19.70
N SER A 567 -0.33 19.44 20.72
CA SER A 567 -0.39 20.42 21.81
C SER A 567 0.22 19.91 23.11
N SER A 568 0.81 18.71 23.10
CA SER A 568 1.29 18.05 24.31
C SER A 568 2.81 17.88 24.38
N GLN A 569 3.30 17.39 25.51
CA GLN A 569 4.73 17.12 25.72
C GLN A 569 5.29 15.99 24.85
N ALA A 570 4.43 15.33 24.08
CA ALA A 570 4.84 14.41 23.03
C ALA A 570 5.71 15.11 21.97
N VAL A 571 5.43 16.37 21.61
CA VAL A 571 6.18 17.05 20.53
C VAL A 571 7.66 17.26 20.88
N PRO A 572 8.03 17.88 22.03
CA PRO A 572 9.44 17.96 22.44
C PRO A 572 10.12 16.59 22.53
N PHE A 573 9.45 15.60 23.14
CA PHE A 573 9.97 14.24 23.25
C PHE A 573 10.26 13.61 21.88
N LEU A 574 9.33 13.71 20.93
CA LEU A 574 9.50 13.17 19.58
C LEU A 574 10.64 13.86 18.82
N VAL A 575 10.85 15.16 19.04
CA VAL A 575 11.98 15.90 18.47
C VAL A 575 13.29 15.45 19.13
N ASP A 576 13.31 15.27 20.45
CA ASP A 576 14.47 14.77 21.19
C ASP A 576 14.89 13.37 20.74
N CYS A 577 13.93 12.49 20.42
CA CYS A 577 14.20 11.17 19.82
C CYS A 577 15.01 11.24 18.51
N LEU A 578 14.95 12.35 17.77
CA LEU A 578 15.75 12.51 16.55
C LEU A 578 17.23 12.78 16.84
N TYR A 579 17.56 13.32 18.01
CA TYR A 579 18.94 13.60 18.43
C TYR A 579 19.66 12.41 19.04
N ILE A 580 18.93 11.34 19.39
CA ILE A 580 19.53 10.12 19.93
C ILE A 580 20.39 9.48 18.82
N GLN A 581 21.69 9.37 19.09
CA GLN A 581 22.62 8.61 18.26
C GLN A 581 22.56 7.16 18.72
N ASP A 582 22.25 6.25 17.79
CA ASP A 582 22.11 4.81 18.01
C ASP A 582 23.47 4.20 18.39
N ALA A 583 23.88 4.34 19.64
CA ALA A 583 24.96 3.57 20.21
C ALA A 583 24.40 2.22 20.68
N SER A 584 24.80 1.15 19.99
CA SER A 584 24.68 -0.28 20.33
C SER A 584 23.33 -1.01 20.25
N ASP A 585 22.17 -0.35 20.23
CA ASP A 585 20.89 -1.07 20.28
C ASP A 585 20.12 -1.03 18.95
N THR A 586 19.92 -2.20 18.34
CA THR A 586 19.11 -2.40 17.12
C THR A 586 17.67 -1.88 17.23
N ASN A 587 17.17 -1.70 18.45
CA ASN A 587 15.84 -1.13 18.72
C ASN A 587 15.80 0.40 18.62
N GLY A 588 16.94 1.10 18.77
CA GLY A 588 17.00 2.57 18.73
C GLY A 588 16.57 3.13 17.37
N SER A 589 17.05 2.52 16.29
CA SER A 589 16.74 2.94 14.93
C SER A 589 15.24 2.88 14.60
N SER A 590 14.52 1.87 15.10
CA SER A 590 13.05 1.79 14.89
C SER A 590 12.32 2.93 15.57
N SER A 591 12.74 3.31 16.78
CA SER A 591 12.09 4.41 17.52
C SER A 591 12.28 5.77 16.83
N LYS A 592 13.48 6.01 16.27
CA LYS A 592 13.78 7.22 15.50
C LYS A 592 12.96 7.31 14.21
N HIS A 593 12.73 6.18 13.53
CA HIS A 593 11.79 6.08 12.40
C HIS A 593 10.36 6.40 12.84
N ASP A 594 9.90 5.83 13.95
CA ASP A 594 8.56 6.06 14.45
C ASP A 594 8.35 7.53 14.81
N ALA A 595 9.35 8.15 15.44
CA ALA A 595 9.34 9.56 15.80
C ALA A 595 9.26 10.46 14.55
N LEU A 596 10.14 10.26 13.56
CA LEU A 596 10.14 11.06 12.33
C LEU A 596 8.81 10.94 11.56
N TYR A 597 8.25 9.73 11.44
CA TYR A 597 6.95 9.55 10.78
C TYR A 597 5.80 10.17 11.57
N THR A 598 5.86 10.16 12.91
CA THR A 598 4.88 10.85 13.76
C THR A 598 4.95 12.35 13.54
N LEU A 599 6.15 12.93 13.57
CA LEU A 599 6.39 14.36 13.31
C LEU A 599 5.94 14.76 11.89
N TYR A 600 6.15 13.91 10.89
CA TYR A 600 5.60 14.09 9.55
C TYR A 600 4.07 14.17 9.56
N ASN A 601 3.39 13.23 10.23
CA ASN A 601 1.93 13.25 10.34
C ASN A 601 1.42 14.51 11.07
N LEU A 602 2.12 14.98 12.10
CA LEU A 602 1.79 16.21 12.83
C LEU A 602 2.06 17.48 12.00
N SER A 603 3.14 17.52 11.22
CA SER A 603 3.51 18.67 10.39
C SER A 603 2.47 19.03 9.32
N SER A 604 1.65 18.05 8.91
CA SER A 604 0.51 18.26 8.02
C SER A 604 -0.67 18.99 8.67
N HIS A 605 -0.66 19.19 9.99
CA HIS A 605 -1.72 19.86 10.74
C HIS A 605 -1.25 21.25 11.21
N GLN A 606 -1.90 22.30 10.70
CA GLN A 606 -1.49 23.69 10.91
C GLN A 606 -1.37 24.09 12.39
N ALA A 607 -2.21 23.54 13.28
CA ALA A 607 -2.19 23.86 14.71
C ALA A 607 -0.94 23.32 15.43
N SER A 608 -0.30 22.27 14.92
CA SER A 608 0.90 21.67 15.51
C SER A 608 2.18 22.41 15.13
N VAL A 609 2.15 23.25 14.08
CA VAL A 609 3.36 23.89 13.52
C VAL A 609 4.07 24.77 14.53
N SER A 610 3.34 25.57 15.30
CA SER A 610 3.94 26.45 16.32
C SER A 610 4.67 25.65 17.41
N ALA A 611 4.08 24.54 17.87
CA ALA A 611 4.69 23.65 18.86
C ALA A 611 5.93 22.93 18.30
N LEU A 612 5.86 22.47 17.05
CA LEU A 612 7.01 21.83 16.37
C LEU A 612 8.20 22.79 16.24
N LEU A 613 7.94 24.04 15.84
CA LEU A 613 8.98 25.07 15.74
C LEU A 613 9.55 25.40 17.13
N ALA A 614 8.71 25.59 18.15
CA ALA A 614 9.14 25.84 19.51
C ALA A 614 9.98 24.70 20.11
N ALA A 615 9.75 23.46 19.67
CA ALA A 615 10.53 22.29 20.07
C ALA A 615 11.87 22.14 19.33
N GLY A 616 12.23 23.06 18.40
CA GLY A 616 13.50 23.01 17.69
C GLY A 616 13.57 21.93 16.60
N ILE A 617 12.44 21.59 15.98
CA ILE A 617 12.39 20.55 14.94
C ILE A 617 13.30 20.86 13.73
N VAL A 618 13.48 22.13 13.38
CA VAL A 618 14.27 22.54 12.20
C VAL A 618 15.74 22.18 12.39
N ASP A 619 16.29 22.44 13.58
CA ASP A 619 17.64 22.03 13.96
C ASP A 619 17.81 20.50 13.96
N ALA A 620 16.80 19.78 14.44
CA ALA A 620 16.80 18.31 14.44
C ALA A 620 16.85 17.74 13.03
N LEU A 621 16.02 18.26 12.13
CA LEU A 621 15.99 17.85 10.72
C LEU A 621 17.27 18.24 9.98
N HIS A 622 17.85 19.40 10.27
CA HIS A 622 19.15 19.81 9.72
C HIS A 622 20.24 18.81 10.11
N ARG A 623 20.31 18.42 11.39
CA ARG A 623 21.28 17.43 11.87
C ARG A 623 21.11 16.08 11.18
N LEU A 624 19.88 15.59 11.04
CA LEU A 624 19.59 14.34 10.32
C LEU A 624 20.00 14.37 8.85
N LEU A 625 19.72 15.47 8.16
CA LEU A 625 20.08 15.64 6.75
C LEU A 625 21.59 15.78 6.56
N ALA A 626 22.28 16.45 7.49
CA ALA A 626 23.73 16.59 7.47
C ALA A 626 24.43 15.25 7.75
N GLU A 627 23.90 14.43 8.67
CA GLU A 627 24.41 13.08 8.94
C GLU A 627 24.23 12.15 7.73
N SER A 628 23.13 12.27 6.99
CA SER A 628 22.87 11.46 5.78
C SER A 628 23.80 11.79 4.61
N ALA A 629 24.54 12.91 4.64
CA ALA A 629 25.52 13.26 3.62
C ALA A 629 26.87 12.54 3.80
N ALA A 630 27.05 11.80 4.90
CA ALA A 630 28.18 10.91 5.11
C ALA A 630 28.14 9.70 4.15
N PRO A 631 29.29 9.09 3.81
CA PRO A 631 29.35 8.00 2.83
C PRO A 631 28.36 6.87 3.14
N PRO A 632 27.78 6.23 2.10
CA PRO A 632 26.61 5.37 2.21
C PRO A 632 26.97 4.03 2.86
N GLU A 633 27.10 4.00 4.18
CA GLU A 633 26.95 2.78 4.95
C GLU A 633 25.46 2.68 5.35
N GLU A 634 24.74 1.82 4.64
CA GLU A 634 23.31 1.55 4.80
C GLU A 634 22.42 2.79 4.63
N GLY A 635 21.88 2.97 3.42
CA GLY A 635 20.98 4.07 3.05
C GLY A 635 19.67 4.07 3.86
N LEU A 636 19.74 4.52 5.12
CA LEU A 636 18.57 4.78 5.93
C LEU A 636 17.83 5.98 5.29
N GLY A 637 16.66 5.69 4.72
CA GLY A 637 15.80 6.61 3.96
C GLY A 637 15.14 7.74 4.78
N TRP A 638 15.91 8.38 5.66
CA TRP A 638 15.50 9.53 6.46
C TRP A 638 15.24 10.76 5.59
N THR A 639 16.07 10.95 4.55
CA THR A 639 16.13 12.16 3.71
C THR A 639 14.76 12.52 3.15
N GLU A 640 14.06 11.57 2.55
CA GLU A 640 12.74 11.81 1.93
C GLU A 640 11.73 12.32 2.96
N LYS A 641 11.69 11.72 4.15
CA LYS A 641 10.70 12.07 5.19
C LYS A 641 11.09 13.35 5.92
N ALA A 642 12.38 13.57 6.17
CA ALA A 642 12.88 14.82 6.74
C ALA A 642 12.57 16.02 5.82
N LEU A 643 12.82 15.88 4.51
CA LEU A 643 12.47 16.91 3.52
C LEU A 643 10.95 17.15 3.45
N ALA A 644 10.14 16.09 3.55
CA ALA A 644 8.68 16.24 3.56
C ALA A 644 8.16 17.05 4.77
N VAL A 645 8.79 16.89 5.94
CA VAL A 645 8.51 17.72 7.12
C VAL A 645 8.93 19.17 6.86
N LEU A 646 10.15 19.41 6.35
CA LEU A 646 10.63 20.76 6.02
C LEU A 646 9.72 21.48 5.02
N ILE A 647 9.26 20.79 3.97
CA ILE A 647 8.30 21.33 2.99
C ILE A 647 7.00 21.76 3.68
N SER A 648 6.51 20.96 4.62
CA SER A 648 5.27 21.26 5.37
C SER A 648 5.46 22.48 6.28
N LEU A 649 6.61 22.60 6.95
CA LEU A 649 6.95 23.76 7.78
C LEU A 649 7.13 25.03 6.92
N ALA A 650 7.83 24.93 5.78
CA ALA A 650 8.09 26.03 4.85
C ALA A 650 6.80 26.64 4.23
N ALA A 651 5.68 25.90 4.27
CA ALA A 651 4.38 26.45 3.87
C ALA A 651 3.93 27.62 4.77
N THR A 652 4.45 27.72 5.99
CA THR A 652 4.15 28.79 6.95
C THR A 652 5.23 29.87 6.98
N GLU A 653 4.87 31.11 7.28
CA GLU A 653 5.85 32.21 7.38
C GLU A 653 6.86 31.97 8.51
N ALA A 654 6.39 31.51 9.67
CA ALA A 654 7.26 31.17 10.80
C ALA A 654 8.27 30.08 10.45
N GLY A 655 7.82 29.01 9.78
CA GLY A 655 8.72 27.93 9.35
C GLY A 655 9.75 28.38 8.33
N ARG A 656 9.40 29.25 7.37
CA ARG A 656 10.40 29.82 6.44
C ARG A 656 11.47 30.63 7.15
N LYS A 657 11.07 31.51 8.08
CA LYS A 657 12.01 32.32 8.86
C LYS A 657 12.96 31.45 9.67
N GLU A 658 12.45 30.39 10.30
CA GLU A 658 13.28 29.45 11.06
C GLU A 658 14.28 28.70 10.16
N ILE A 659 13.81 28.19 9.01
CA ILE A 659 14.64 27.46 8.04
C ILE A 659 15.78 28.34 7.50
N VAL A 660 15.49 29.60 7.17
CA VAL A 660 16.51 30.55 6.67
C VAL A 660 17.46 31.01 7.78
N SER A 661 16.96 31.14 9.01
CA SER A 661 17.76 31.54 10.17
C SER A 661 18.68 30.43 10.67
N THR A 662 18.34 29.16 10.40
CA THR A 662 19.14 27.99 10.78
C THR A 662 20.43 27.92 9.94
N PRO A 663 21.61 28.11 10.54
CA PRO A 663 22.87 28.13 9.80
C PRO A 663 23.14 26.78 9.13
N GLY A 664 23.48 26.80 7.83
CA GLY A 664 23.87 25.60 7.07
C GLY A 664 22.72 24.84 6.43
N LEU A 665 21.47 24.98 6.89
CA LEU A 665 20.35 24.18 6.38
C LEU A 665 20.07 24.41 4.88
N VAL A 666 20.12 25.66 4.40
CA VAL A 666 19.96 25.96 2.97
C VAL A 666 21.11 25.34 2.15
N SER A 667 22.32 25.29 2.71
CA SER A 667 23.49 24.65 2.12
C SER A 667 23.33 23.12 2.06
N THR A 668 22.75 22.50 3.10
CA THR A 668 22.40 21.08 3.09
C THR A 668 21.35 20.77 2.03
N LEU A 669 20.32 21.62 1.86
CA LEU A 669 19.34 21.48 0.78
C LEU A 669 19.98 21.61 -0.61
N ALA A 670 20.95 22.51 -0.78
CA ALA A 670 21.75 22.63 -2.00
C ALA A 670 22.59 21.37 -2.25
N THR A 671 23.20 20.81 -1.21
CA THR A 671 23.98 19.57 -1.30
C THR A 671 23.11 18.39 -1.72
N VAL A 672 21.92 18.22 -1.12
CA VAL A 672 20.95 17.18 -1.53
C VAL A 672 20.50 17.38 -2.99
N LEU A 673 20.41 18.62 -3.46
CA LEU A 673 20.10 18.91 -4.85
C LEU A 673 21.24 18.51 -5.81
N ASP A 674 22.49 18.58 -5.36
CA ASP A 674 23.68 18.19 -6.13
C ASP A 674 23.92 16.68 -6.15
N THR A 675 23.80 16.02 -5.00
CA THR A 675 24.27 14.64 -4.81
C THR A 675 23.15 13.61 -4.57
N GLY A 676 21.92 14.06 -4.31
CA GLY A 676 20.80 13.17 -3.99
C GLY A 676 20.25 12.40 -5.18
N GLU A 677 19.49 11.34 -4.88
CA GLU A 677 18.75 10.58 -5.89
C GLU A 677 17.66 11.44 -6.57
N PRO A 678 17.18 11.11 -7.78
CA PRO A 678 16.19 11.94 -8.50
C PRO A 678 14.93 12.26 -7.69
N THR A 679 14.51 11.36 -6.79
CA THR A 679 13.37 11.57 -5.88
C THR A 679 13.71 12.53 -4.75
N GLU A 680 14.92 12.48 -4.19
CA GLU A 680 15.41 13.39 -3.16
C GLU A 680 15.64 14.79 -3.72
N GLN A 681 16.24 14.88 -4.91
CA GLN A 681 16.36 16.12 -5.67
C GLN A 681 14.98 16.76 -5.90
N GLU A 682 13.96 15.97 -6.29
CA GLU A 682 12.60 16.48 -6.44
C GLU A 682 12.07 17.10 -5.13
N GLN A 683 12.31 16.47 -3.98
CA GLN A 683 11.88 16.98 -2.67
C GLN A 683 12.67 18.25 -2.28
N ALA A 684 13.99 18.26 -2.49
CA ALA A 684 14.82 19.43 -2.23
C ALA A 684 14.37 20.65 -3.06
N VAL A 685 14.15 20.47 -4.38
CA VAL A 685 13.58 21.51 -5.25
C VAL A 685 12.21 21.94 -4.75
N SER A 686 11.38 21.00 -4.27
CA SER A 686 10.06 21.32 -3.73
C SER A 686 10.15 22.22 -2.50
N CYS A 687 11.08 21.95 -1.58
CA CYS A 687 11.31 22.76 -0.39
C CYS A 687 11.77 24.18 -0.77
N LEU A 688 12.80 24.27 -1.62
CA LEU A 688 13.33 25.56 -2.11
C LEU A 688 12.27 26.38 -2.86
N LEU A 689 11.43 25.74 -3.67
CA LEU A 689 10.34 26.40 -4.38
C LEU A 689 9.29 26.97 -3.42
N VAL A 690 8.89 26.22 -2.39
CA VAL A 690 7.93 26.69 -1.39
C VAL A 690 8.51 27.89 -0.63
N MET A 691 9.78 27.82 -0.22
CA MET A 691 10.48 28.93 0.45
C MET A 691 10.52 30.19 -0.42
N CYS A 692 10.98 30.07 -1.67
CA CYS A 692 11.19 31.18 -2.59
C CYS A 692 9.90 31.78 -3.15
N SER A 693 8.77 31.07 -3.09
CA SER A 693 7.51 31.54 -3.67
C SER A 693 6.83 32.67 -2.89
N ALA A 694 7.18 32.84 -1.61
CA ALA A 694 6.47 33.72 -0.69
C ALA A 694 7.33 34.83 -0.08
N ASP A 695 8.66 34.76 -0.19
CA ASP A 695 9.59 35.64 0.51
C ASP A 695 10.85 35.90 -0.31
N ASP A 696 11.11 37.17 -0.63
CA ASP A 696 12.28 37.59 -1.41
C ASP A 696 13.60 37.40 -0.63
N GLU A 697 13.56 37.41 0.72
CA GLU A 697 14.75 37.12 1.55
C GLU A 697 15.20 35.67 1.38
N CYS A 698 14.23 34.75 1.27
CA CYS A 698 14.49 33.34 0.98
C CYS A 698 15.16 33.17 -0.40
N VAL A 699 14.71 33.93 -1.41
CA VAL A 699 15.31 33.90 -2.76
C VAL A 699 16.78 34.30 -2.71
N ALA A 700 17.11 35.37 -1.99
CA ALA A 700 18.48 35.83 -1.83
C ALA A 700 19.36 34.80 -1.09
N ALA A 701 18.82 34.11 -0.08
CA ALA A 701 19.53 33.06 0.64
C ALA A 701 19.83 31.85 -0.24
N VAL A 702 18.85 31.37 -0.99
CA VAL A 702 19.00 30.20 -1.88
C VAL A 702 19.95 30.49 -3.04
N LEU A 703 19.92 31.70 -3.62
CA LEU A 703 20.82 32.09 -4.70
C LEU A 703 22.29 32.18 -4.24
N ARG A 704 22.55 32.52 -2.97
CA ARG A 704 23.91 32.60 -2.40
C ARG A 704 24.61 31.24 -2.34
N GLU A 705 23.86 30.14 -2.19
CA GLU A 705 24.39 28.78 -2.17
C GLU A 705 24.72 28.24 -3.58
N GLY A 706 24.42 28.97 -4.66
CA GLY A 706 24.84 28.59 -6.01
C GLY A 706 24.03 27.45 -6.65
N VAL A 707 22.78 27.21 -6.24
CA VAL A 707 21.92 26.09 -6.69
C VAL A 707 21.57 26.05 -8.19
N VAL A 708 21.89 27.09 -8.96
CA VAL A 708 21.41 27.25 -10.35
C VAL A 708 21.88 26.12 -11.29
N PRO A 709 23.15 25.69 -11.30
CA PRO A 709 23.60 24.58 -12.14
C PRO A 709 22.86 23.27 -11.83
N SER A 710 22.65 22.98 -10.55
CA SER A 710 21.93 21.81 -10.05
C SER A 710 20.47 21.84 -10.48
N LEU A 711 19.80 22.99 -10.34
CA LEU A 711 18.43 23.18 -10.84
C LEU A 711 18.31 23.01 -12.35
N VAL A 712 19.30 23.47 -13.12
CA VAL A 712 19.35 23.26 -14.57
C VAL A 712 19.50 21.77 -14.90
N SER A 713 20.37 21.06 -14.19
CA SER A 713 20.55 19.61 -14.31
C SER A 713 19.24 18.86 -14.02
N VAL A 714 18.59 19.15 -12.88
CA VAL A 714 17.30 18.54 -12.52
C VAL A 714 16.20 18.90 -13.53
N SER A 715 16.20 20.11 -14.10
CA SER A 715 15.25 20.50 -15.14
C SER A 715 15.39 19.70 -16.44
N ALA A 716 16.58 19.21 -16.73
CA ALA A 716 16.89 18.43 -17.93
C ALA A 716 16.70 16.92 -17.70
N ALA A 717 17.18 16.39 -16.57
CA ALA A 717 17.31 14.95 -16.34
C ALA A 717 16.48 14.40 -15.16
N GLY A 718 15.92 15.24 -14.29
CA GLY A 718 15.21 14.81 -13.08
C GLY A 718 13.88 14.08 -13.33
N THR A 719 13.14 13.76 -12.27
CA THR A 719 11.79 13.18 -12.38
C THR A 719 10.81 14.13 -13.09
N GLY A 720 9.69 13.63 -13.62
CA GLY A 720 8.70 14.50 -14.29
C GLY A 720 8.24 15.67 -13.42
N ARG A 721 7.98 15.43 -12.12
CA ARG A 721 7.61 16.48 -11.16
C ARG A 721 8.81 17.36 -10.78
N GLY A 722 10.01 16.78 -10.65
CA GLY A 722 11.26 17.50 -10.36
C GLY A 722 11.57 18.52 -11.45
N ARG A 723 11.44 18.12 -12.73
CA ARG A 723 11.62 19.01 -13.89
C ARG A 723 10.67 20.20 -13.84
N GLU A 724 9.38 19.97 -13.65
CA GLU A 724 8.38 21.05 -13.58
C GLU A 724 8.66 22.02 -12.42
N LYS A 725 9.01 21.52 -11.24
CA LYS A 725 9.31 22.35 -10.08
C LYS A 725 10.61 23.13 -10.26
N ALA A 726 11.66 22.51 -10.81
CA ALA A 726 12.94 23.17 -11.06
C ALA A 726 12.77 24.30 -12.08
N GLN A 727 12.00 24.07 -13.15
CA GLN A 727 11.67 25.11 -14.13
C GLN A 727 10.90 26.27 -13.51
N LYS A 728 9.94 26.01 -12.61
CA LYS A 728 9.22 27.06 -11.87
C LYS A 728 10.15 27.88 -10.98
N LEU A 729 11.05 27.23 -10.25
CA LEU A 729 12.01 27.92 -9.38
C LEU A 729 13.01 28.76 -10.19
N LEU A 730 13.55 28.22 -11.28
CA LEU A 730 14.41 28.96 -12.21
C LEU A 730 13.67 30.17 -12.82
N LYS A 731 12.37 30.04 -13.10
CA LYS A 731 11.54 31.16 -13.58
C LYS A 731 11.42 32.25 -12.50
N LEU A 732 11.16 31.89 -11.24
CA LEU A 732 11.10 32.85 -10.14
C LEU A 732 12.43 33.61 -9.98
N PHE A 733 13.58 32.92 -10.09
CA PHE A 733 14.89 33.57 -10.05
C PHE A 733 15.10 34.56 -11.20
N ARG A 734 14.61 34.24 -12.41
CA ARG A 734 14.65 35.18 -13.55
C ARG A 734 13.77 36.40 -13.30
N GLU A 735 12.57 36.21 -12.77
CA GLU A 735 11.64 37.29 -12.45
C GLU A 735 12.20 38.21 -11.36
N GLN A 736 12.82 37.65 -10.31
CA GLN A 736 13.48 38.45 -9.26
C GLN A 736 14.63 39.29 -9.83
N ARG A 737 15.49 38.69 -10.65
CA ARG A 737 16.58 39.42 -11.31
C ARG A 737 16.07 40.57 -12.19
N GLN A 738 14.92 40.40 -12.85
CA GLN A 738 14.29 41.47 -13.64
C GLN A 738 13.75 42.60 -12.77
N ARG A 739 13.18 42.29 -11.60
CA ARG A 739 12.75 43.31 -10.62
C ARG A 739 13.93 44.10 -10.07
N ASP A 740 15.03 43.42 -9.73
CA ASP A 740 16.23 44.06 -9.19
C ASP A 740 16.97 44.93 -10.23
N THR A 741 16.78 44.65 -11.53
CA THR A 741 17.39 45.43 -12.63
C THR A 741 16.52 46.60 -13.11
N ALA A 742 15.26 46.71 -12.63
CA ALA A 742 14.37 47.80 -13.03
C ALA A 742 14.81 49.12 -12.33
N PRO A 743 15.06 50.21 -13.08
CA PRO A 743 15.41 51.49 -12.47
C PRO A 743 14.25 51.97 -11.60
N ALA A 744 14.55 52.32 -10.34
CA ALA A 744 13.59 52.94 -9.44
C ALA A 744 12.94 54.16 -10.12
N PRO A 745 11.61 54.34 -10.04
CA PRO A 745 10.98 55.53 -10.58
C PRO A 745 11.49 56.74 -9.80
N GLN A 746 12.30 57.57 -10.46
CA GLN A 746 12.71 58.85 -9.91
C GLN A 746 11.47 59.72 -9.72
N PRO A 747 11.25 60.32 -8.54
CA PRO A 747 10.20 61.32 -8.37
C PRO A 747 10.67 62.60 -9.05
N GLN A 748 10.33 62.78 -10.34
CA GLN A 748 10.52 64.04 -11.04
C GLN A 748 9.21 64.53 -11.67
N GLN A 749 8.74 65.62 -11.08
CA GLN A 749 7.92 66.70 -11.66
C GLN A 749 6.41 66.46 -11.81
N GLN A 750 5.69 66.60 -10.70
CA GLN A 750 4.43 67.36 -10.70
C GLN A 750 4.76 68.84 -10.46
N LEU A 751 5.06 69.57 -11.54
CA LEU A 751 5.05 71.04 -11.55
C LEU A 751 4.97 71.54 -12.99
N LEU A 752 3.87 71.24 -13.69
CA LEU A 752 3.38 72.04 -14.82
C LEU A 752 1.95 71.62 -15.18
N GLN A 753 0.97 72.18 -14.48
CA GLN A 753 -0.33 72.63 -15.02
C GLN A 753 -1.24 73.01 -13.85
N SER A 754 -0.87 74.13 -13.22
CA SER A 754 -1.85 75.08 -12.72
C SER A 754 -2.62 75.62 -13.93
N GLN A 755 -3.91 75.33 -14.02
CA GLN A 755 -5.01 76.18 -14.49
C GLN A 755 -6.17 75.28 -14.91
N LEU A 756 -7.39 75.67 -14.50
CA LEU A 756 -8.69 75.08 -14.83
C LEU A 756 -9.20 73.97 -13.89
N ALA A 757 -9.63 74.35 -12.69
CA ALA A 757 -10.98 74.04 -12.18
C ALA A 757 -11.15 74.67 -10.78
N GLU A 758 -11.57 75.93 -10.78
CA GLU A 758 -12.11 76.60 -9.60
C GLU A 758 -13.46 75.97 -9.21
N GLY A 759 -13.74 75.85 -7.90
CA GLY A 759 -15.11 75.86 -7.40
C GLY A 759 -15.41 74.97 -6.19
N GLY A 760 -15.45 75.59 -4.99
CA GLY A 760 -16.27 75.17 -3.84
C GLY A 760 -15.60 74.19 -2.86
N ASN A 761 -15.05 74.54 -1.69
CA ASN A 761 -15.38 75.43 -0.56
C ASN A 761 -15.94 74.66 0.68
N GLY A 762 -15.23 74.80 1.82
CA GLY A 762 -15.65 74.56 3.22
C GLY A 762 -15.61 73.10 3.71
N GLY A 763 -15.08 72.72 4.88
CA GLY A 763 -14.55 73.41 6.05
C GLY A 763 -14.79 72.54 7.32
N GLY A 764 -13.80 72.46 8.23
CA GLY A 764 -13.93 71.93 9.62
C GLY A 764 -13.65 70.42 9.79
N ALA A 765 -12.50 69.96 10.28
CA ALA A 765 -11.92 70.02 11.64
C ALA A 765 -12.51 69.00 12.65
N ILE A 766 -11.58 68.16 13.18
CA ILE A 766 -11.44 67.64 14.56
C ILE A 766 -11.23 66.11 14.65
N ILE A 767 -10.17 65.80 15.41
CA ILE A 767 -9.46 64.55 15.71
C ILE A 767 -10.26 63.65 16.67
N ALA A 768 -10.24 62.31 16.44
CA ALA A 768 -10.14 61.30 17.50
C ALA A 768 -9.84 59.90 16.92
N CYS A 769 -8.82 59.24 17.48
CA CYS A 769 -8.34 57.90 17.11
C CYS A 769 -9.30 56.79 17.55
N HIS A 770 -9.51 55.76 16.73
CA HIS A 770 -9.69 54.38 17.17
C HIS A 770 -9.41 53.39 16.02
N HIS A 771 -8.65 52.35 16.35
CA HIS A 771 -8.27 51.19 15.53
C HIS A 771 -9.40 50.64 14.65
N ARG A 772 -9.11 50.40 13.35
CA ARG A 772 -9.87 49.45 12.54
C ARG A 772 -9.02 48.78 11.46
N GLU A 773 -9.15 47.47 11.46
CA GLU A 773 -8.82 46.42 10.49
C GLU A 773 -8.45 46.81 9.06
N SER A 774 -7.38 46.19 8.57
CA SER A 774 -6.95 46.15 7.18
C SER A 774 -7.58 44.95 6.45
N LYS A 775 -8.49 45.21 5.50
CA LYS A 775 -8.82 44.30 4.39
C LYS A 775 -8.72 45.09 3.08
N PRO A 776 -7.80 44.77 2.15
CA PRO A 776 -7.83 45.35 0.82
C PRO A 776 -8.63 44.45 -0.14
N LEU A 777 -9.64 45.09 -0.74
CA LEU A 777 -10.28 44.74 -2.00
C LEU A 777 -9.27 44.73 -3.14
N PHE A 778 -9.39 43.84 -4.12
CA PHE A 778 -9.30 44.21 -5.54
C PHE A 778 -10.00 43.19 -6.46
N ASN A 779 -11.08 43.67 -7.08
CA ASN A 779 -11.83 43.07 -8.18
C ASN A 779 -11.00 43.10 -9.48
N VAL A 780 -10.92 41.99 -10.24
CA VAL A 780 -10.81 42.04 -11.72
C VAL A 780 -11.62 40.92 -12.39
N LYS A 781 -12.85 41.28 -12.76
CA LYS A 781 -13.56 41.08 -14.04
C LYS A 781 -13.42 39.74 -14.79
N SER A 782 -14.53 39.00 -14.75
CA SER A 782 -15.02 38.07 -15.77
C SER A 782 -15.08 38.69 -17.18
N ARG A 783 -14.58 37.97 -18.18
CA ARG A 783 -15.04 38.03 -19.57
C ARG A 783 -15.27 36.62 -20.10
N LYS A 784 -16.55 36.24 -20.12
CA LYS A 784 -17.12 35.21 -21.01
C LYS A 784 -16.95 35.65 -22.47
N LEU A 785 -16.39 34.79 -23.31
CA LEU A 785 -16.77 34.69 -24.71
C LEU A 785 -16.87 33.20 -25.05
N GLY A 786 -18.10 32.75 -25.22
CA GLY A 786 -18.39 31.42 -25.74
C GLY A 786 -18.14 31.36 -27.24
N ARG A 787 -17.76 30.18 -27.72
CA ARG A 787 -18.21 29.64 -29.00
C ARG A 787 -18.23 28.13 -28.92
N THR A 788 -19.38 27.63 -29.30
CA THR A 788 -19.93 26.28 -29.17
C THR A 788 -19.57 25.39 -30.35
N LEU A 789 -19.65 24.08 -30.09
CA LEU A 789 -19.97 22.98 -31.01
C LEU A 789 -18.93 22.59 -32.07
N SER A 790 -18.40 21.37 -31.91
CA SER A 790 -18.82 20.19 -32.72
C SER A 790 -17.65 19.27 -33.11
N SER A 791 -18.00 17.99 -33.26
CA SER A 791 -17.23 16.86 -33.78
C SER A 791 -16.35 16.11 -32.77
N LEU A 792 -16.79 14.95 -32.27
CA LEU A 792 -16.97 13.64 -32.92
C LEU A 792 -15.67 12.82 -32.93
N TRP A 793 -15.54 11.98 -31.91
CA TRP A 793 -15.31 10.54 -32.02
C TRP A 793 -14.42 10.08 -33.18
N LYS A 794 -13.24 9.54 -32.83
CA LYS A 794 -12.65 8.42 -33.55
C LYS A 794 -11.68 7.65 -32.64
N ASN A 795 -12.16 6.48 -32.21
CA ASN A 795 -11.34 5.27 -32.11
C ASN A 795 -10.29 5.22 -33.24
N ARG A 796 -9.06 4.84 -32.90
CA ARG A 796 -8.04 4.14 -33.70
C ARG A 796 -6.80 4.09 -32.79
N GLY A 797 -6.34 2.94 -32.32
CA GLY A 797 -6.00 1.78 -33.14
C GLY A 797 -4.51 1.89 -33.47
N PHE A 798 -3.76 0.85 -33.13
CA PHE A 798 -2.41 0.58 -33.65
C PHE A 798 -2.25 1.11 -35.08
N SER A 799 -1.36 2.07 -35.29
CA SER A 799 -0.81 2.39 -36.61
C SER A 799 0.52 3.10 -36.46
N LEU A 800 1.56 2.40 -36.92
CA LEU A 800 2.82 2.95 -37.45
C LEU A 800 2.61 4.28 -38.19
N TYR A 801 3.56 5.22 -38.10
CA TYR A 801 4.29 5.85 -39.23
C TYR A 801 5.25 6.97 -38.76
N GLN A 802 6.54 6.78 -39.05
CA GLN A 802 7.56 7.74 -39.51
C GLN A 802 8.01 8.92 -38.62
N CYS A 803 9.15 8.73 -37.94
CA CYS A 803 10.42 9.41 -38.25
C CYS A 803 11.53 8.36 -38.34
#